data_AF-A0A9X3F3Q1-F1
#
_entry.id   AF-A0A9X3F3Q1-F1
#
_cell.length_a   1.000
_cell.length_b   1.000
_cell.length_c   1.000
_cell.angle_alpha   90.00
_cell.angle_beta   90.00
_cell.angle_gamma   90.00
#
_symmetry.space_group_name_H-M   'P 1'
#
loop_
_entity.id
_entity.type
_entity.pdbx_description
1 polymer ?
#
loop_
_entity_poly.entity_id
_entity_poly.type
_entity_poly.pdbx_seq_one_letter_code
_entity_poly.pdbx_strand_id
1 'polypeptide(L)'
;MTASPTRRRRIVAEVIQSSAMDCGPATLKCLLDSHGLAVSYGRLREACQTDVDGTSIDTMEDVAVQLGLEAEQIMCPPDHVFVAESAALPAIAVVLSPGGLTHFVVVWSCFAGLVQIMDPAVGRRFVPREQLQRELFVHRMPVPAEDLREWLDSDEFTGPLRARARALKLARARVDAWLAAGAGDPGILGLARLDAAVRLAESLARAGALARGGEARRFVARLLEASEGLTGEALYAVLPEQFFTAAPSPDDPDTALLRGAVLVRVRGVRADAPALRPHDLSQSTLSPDLVAALTEPQISPLRQLFALVRADGLALPAVLAVGLVTAAAVVVAEALVLRALLDVGERIGVGEQRLGAAAAILAFFVAVLALELPLAAGVRRVGRRLGARLRVAFLTQVPRLGDRYLASRPISDMAERCHRGHVLRHLPDVAARLVRGGFELIFTALALIWLDPGGAPWIVLTAALVLALPLALQPLMTERDLKVRSHGGALGRFYLDALLGLTAIRTHAAERSLLREHEALLVEWSRAQRSLFRVQVVAVGLSAALGMILAAVLWGTYVTRHPEPAGALLLLYWALSLPAIGDQVAAAAFEIPALRAAALRLLEPLHLAADAADPVDHAAPWPGSGGVALTFEQVSAVAGGHPILQELDLEIAPGEHVAVVGASGAGKSSLLGLLLGWHRPAGGRLTVDGRPLDEPALAALRRVTAWVDPAVQLWNESL
;
A
#
# COMPACT_ATOMS: atom_id res chain seq x y z
N MET A 1 -36.44 -16.87 0.05
CA MET A 1 -35.73 -16.27 -1.10
C MET A 1 -34.24 -16.37 -0.82
N THR A 2 -33.58 -17.28 -1.51
CA THR A 2 -32.16 -17.63 -1.36
C THR A 2 -31.27 -16.42 -1.62
N ALA A 3 -30.39 -16.09 -0.68
CA ALA A 3 -29.40 -15.04 -0.84
C ALA A 3 -28.60 -15.29 -2.13
N SER A 4 -28.54 -14.29 -3.01
CA SER A 4 -27.65 -14.30 -4.16
C SER A 4 -26.22 -14.50 -3.66
N PRO A 5 -25.40 -15.39 -4.26
CA PRO A 5 -24.00 -15.50 -3.89
C PRO A 5 -23.34 -14.12 -4.04
N THR A 6 -22.62 -13.70 -3.01
CA THR A 6 -21.84 -12.45 -3.00
C THR A 6 -20.90 -12.46 -4.21
N ARG A 7 -21.17 -11.56 -5.16
CA ARG A 7 -20.54 -11.59 -6.48
C ARG A 7 -19.08 -11.15 -6.33
N ARG A 8 -18.15 -12.10 -6.31
CA ARG A 8 -16.69 -11.85 -6.34
C ARG A 8 -16.36 -10.82 -7.42
N ARG A 9 -15.70 -9.72 -7.06
CA ARG A 9 -15.32 -8.68 -8.03
C ARG A 9 -14.34 -9.25 -9.06
N ARG A 10 -14.46 -8.86 -10.32
CA ARG A 10 -13.45 -9.23 -11.35
C ARG A 10 -12.08 -8.59 -11.09
N ILE A 11 -12.08 -7.43 -10.45
CA ILE A 11 -10.90 -6.65 -10.14
C ILE A 11 -10.82 -6.50 -8.63
N VAL A 12 -9.67 -6.84 -8.07
CA VAL A 12 -9.38 -6.66 -6.64
C VAL A 12 -9.60 -5.22 -6.19
N ALA A 13 -10.19 -5.05 -4.99
CA ALA A 13 -10.37 -3.76 -4.35
C ALA A 13 -9.01 -3.11 -4.05
N GLU A 14 -8.95 -1.77 -4.13
CA GLU A 14 -7.72 -1.03 -3.87
C GLU A 14 -7.72 -0.47 -2.44
N VAL A 15 -6.82 -0.98 -1.59
CA VAL A 15 -6.64 -0.55 -0.20
C VAL A 15 -5.16 -0.23 0.05
N ILE A 16 -4.86 1.04 0.33
CA ILE A 16 -3.49 1.49 0.60
C ILE A 16 -3.23 1.51 2.11
N GLN A 17 -2.10 0.96 2.54
CA GLN A 17 -1.73 0.90 3.95
C GLN A 17 -1.40 2.27 4.54
N SER A 18 -1.86 2.49 5.77
CA SER A 18 -1.61 3.76 6.46
C SER A 18 -0.21 3.81 7.10
N SER A 19 0.24 2.70 7.70
CA SER A 19 1.57 2.52 8.26
C SER A 19 2.36 1.52 7.44
N ALA A 20 3.67 1.46 7.65
CA ALA A 20 4.51 0.36 7.15
C ALA A 20 4.13 -0.99 7.80
N MET A 21 3.63 -0.97 9.03
CA MET A 21 3.29 -2.17 9.81
C MET A 21 1.91 -2.76 9.47
N ASP A 22 1.10 -2.04 8.68
CA ASP A 22 -0.31 -2.40 8.45
C ASP A 22 -0.53 -3.23 7.17
N CYS A 23 0.51 -3.85 6.64
CA CYS A 23 0.41 -4.64 5.41
C CYS A 23 -0.62 -5.78 5.56
N GLY A 24 -0.63 -6.48 6.70
CA GLY A 24 -1.60 -7.53 7.01
C GLY A 24 -3.05 -7.05 6.99
N PRO A 25 -3.47 -6.13 7.88
CA PRO A 25 -4.84 -5.58 7.92
C PRO A 25 -5.27 -4.96 6.58
N ALA A 26 -4.36 -4.33 5.85
CA ALA A 26 -4.67 -3.79 4.53
C ALA A 26 -4.94 -4.88 3.49
N THR A 27 -4.18 -5.97 3.49
CA THR A 27 -4.49 -7.13 2.64
C THR A 27 -5.80 -7.80 3.02
N LEU A 28 -6.10 -7.92 4.31
CA LEU A 28 -7.35 -8.49 4.78
C LEU A 28 -8.56 -7.61 4.41
N LYS A 29 -8.49 -6.30 4.64
CA LYS A 29 -9.52 -5.34 4.18
C LYS A 29 -9.75 -5.45 2.68
N CYS A 30 -8.66 -5.54 1.90
CA CYS A 30 -8.73 -5.70 0.46
C CYS A 30 -9.52 -6.96 0.06
N LEU A 31 -9.26 -8.10 0.70
CA LEU A 31 -9.99 -9.34 0.45
C LEU A 31 -11.46 -9.22 0.84
N LEU A 32 -11.75 -8.67 2.02
CA LEU A 32 -13.12 -8.44 2.52
C LEU A 32 -13.92 -7.54 1.55
N ASP A 33 -13.39 -6.37 1.19
CA ASP A 33 -14.04 -5.43 0.26
C ASP A 33 -14.25 -6.05 -1.14
N SER A 34 -13.33 -6.93 -1.57
CA SER A 34 -13.42 -7.64 -2.86
C SER A 34 -14.48 -8.73 -2.89
N HIS A 35 -14.85 -9.26 -1.72
CA HIS A 35 -15.96 -10.20 -1.49
C HIS A 35 -17.26 -9.50 -1.05
N GLY A 36 -17.25 -8.16 -0.96
CA GLY A 36 -18.43 -7.35 -0.64
C GLY A 36 -18.67 -7.13 0.86
N LEU A 37 -17.71 -7.49 1.71
CA LEU A 37 -17.73 -7.27 3.15
C LEU A 37 -17.01 -5.95 3.47
N ALA A 38 -17.77 -4.88 3.69
CA ALA A 38 -17.20 -3.56 3.96
C ALA A 38 -16.80 -3.43 5.44
N VAL A 39 -15.53 -3.12 5.69
CA VAL A 39 -14.98 -2.92 7.05
C VAL A 39 -14.21 -1.60 7.18
N SER A 40 -14.25 -0.99 8.37
CA SER A 40 -13.41 0.14 8.77
C SER A 40 -11.95 -0.30 8.92
N TYR A 41 -11.03 0.47 8.31
CA TYR A 41 -9.62 0.09 8.28
C TYR A 41 -8.93 0.22 9.65
N GLY A 42 -9.18 1.32 10.38
CA GLY A 42 -8.57 1.57 11.69
C GLY A 42 -8.96 0.49 12.71
N ARG A 43 -10.26 0.18 12.80
CA ARG A 43 -10.77 -0.87 13.68
C ARG A 43 -10.37 -2.28 13.25
N LEU A 44 -10.29 -2.55 11.95
CA LEU A 44 -9.76 -3.83 11.48
C LEU A 44 -8.31 -4.03 11.92
N ARG A 45 -7.48 -2.97 11.88
CA ARG A 45 -6.09 -3.02 12.37
C ARG A 45 -6.04 -3.32 13.88
N GLU A 46 -6.92 -2.73 14.67
CA GLU A 46 -7.04 -3.04 16.11
C GLU A 46 -7.48 -4.48 16.35
N ALA A 47 -8.47 -4.97 15.59
CA ALA A 47 -8.94 -6.35 15.68
C ALA A 47 -7.85 -7.36 15.26
N CYS A 48 -7.02 -7.02 14.29
CA CYS A 48 -5.83 -7.79 13.91
C CYS A 48 -4.68 -7.72 14.93
N GLN A 49 -4.83 -6.94 16.02
CA GLN A 49 -3.83 -6.75 17.06
C GLN A 49 -2.43 -6.39 16.53
N THR A 50 -2.39 -5.64 15.41
CA THR A 50 -1.12 -5.27 14.77
C THR A 50 -0.25 -4.44 15.71
N ASP A 51 1.01 -4.82 15.85
CA ASP A 51 1.99 -4.16 16.73
C ASP A 51 3.16 -3.58 15.91
N VAL A 52 4.20 -3.08 16.60
CA VAL A 52 5.46 -2.58 16.01
C VAL A 52 6.23 -3.63 15.22
N ASP A 53 5.97 -4.92 15.48
CA ASP A 53 6.55 -6.06 14.74
C ASP A 53 5.67 -6.52 13.56
N GLY A 54 4.46 -5.97 13.43
CA GLY A 54 3.53 -6.26 12.35
C GLY A 54 2.31 -7.05 12.80
N THR A 55 1.77 -7.90 11.92
CA THR A 55 0.56 -8.71 12.18
C THR A 55 0.88 -10.17 11.96
N SER A 56 0.50 -11.03 12.91
CA SER A 56 0.62 -12.48 12.73
C SER A 56 -0.30 -12.98 11.63
N ILE A 57 0.18 -13.92 10.83
CA ILE A 57 -0.61 -14.57 9.80
C ILE A 57 -1.78 -15.38 10.39
N ASP A 58 -1.59 -15.95 11.57
CA ASP A 58 -2.64 -16.73 12.27
C ASP A 58 -3.78 -15.81 12.70
N THR A 59 -3.45 -14.62 13.23
CA THR A 59 -4.46 -13.61 13.57
C THR A 59 -5.21 -13.12 12.33
N MET A 60 -4.56 -13.02 11.17
CA MET A 60 -5.26 -12.65 9.94
C MET A 60 -6.25 -13.73 9.50
N GLU A 61 -5.90 -15.01 9.62
CA GLU A 61 -6.80 -16.13 9.34
C GLU A 61 -7.98 -16.14 10.31
N ASP A 62 -7.73 -16.06 11.61
CA ASP A 62 -8.77 -16.03 12.65
C ASP A 62 -9.76 -14.89 12.41
N VAL A 63 -9.26 -13.68 12.16
CA VAL A 63 -10.10 -12.52 11.88
C VAL A 63 -10.86 -12.68 10.56
N ALA A 64 -10.23 -13.25 9.52
CA ALA A 64 -10.91 -13.52 8.26
C ALA A 64 -12.09 -14.50 8.44
N VAL A 65 -11.87 -15.59 9.19
CA VAL A 65 -12.88 -16.61 9.48
C VAL A 65 -14.02 -16.02 10.32
N GLN A 66 -13.70 -15.24 11.36
CA GLN A 66 -14.69 -14.58 12.20
C GLN A 66 -15.56 -13.57 11.42
N LEU A 67 -14.96 -12.85 10.46
CA LEU A 67 -15.67 -11.94 9.57
C LEU A 67 -16.46 -12.64 8.44
N GLY A 68 -16.45 -13.97 8.41
CA GLY A 68 -17.26 -14.78 7.50
C GLY A 68 -16.59 -15.20 6.20
N LEU A 69 -15.27 -15.03 6.06
CA LEU A 69 -14.54 -15.62 4.93
C LEU A 69 -14.28 -17.11 5.17
N GLU A 70 -14.33 -17.90 4.10
CA GLU A 70 -13.77 -19.26 4.07
C GLU A 70 -12.25 -19.15 3.84
N ALA A 71 -11.53 -18.75 4.87
CA ALA A 71 -10.08 -18.57 4.87
C ALA A 71 -9.37 -19.78 5.49
N GLU A 72 -8.21 -20.13 4.94
CA GLU A 72 -7.38 -21.25 5.38
C GLU A 72 -5.90 -20.92 5.13
N GLN A 73 -5.04 -21.07 6.15
CA GLN A 73 -3.59 -20.99 5.96
C GLN A 73 -3.07 -22.25 5.27
N ILE A 74 -2.24 -22.04 4.23
CA ILE A 74 -1.62 -23.12 3.48
C ILE A 74 -0.15 -22.82 3.22
N MET A 75 0.64 -23.89 3.14
CA MET A 75 1.99 -23.83 2.61
C MET A 75 2.07 -24.69 1.37
N CYS A 76 2.45 -24.08 0.23
CA CYS A 76 2.64 -24.83 -1.00
C CYS A 76 3.84 -24.30 -1.78
N PRO A 77 4.42 -25.10 -2.70
CA PRO A 77 5.57 -24.65 -3.47
C PRO A 77 5.30 -23.35 -4.26
N PRO A 78 6.27 -22.42 -4.35
CA PRO A 78 6.05 -21.11 -4.98
C PRO A 78 5.50 -21.16 -6.41
N ASP A 79 5.85 -22.19 -7.17
CA ASP A 79 5.36 -22.46 -8.52
C ASP A 79 3.94 -23.07 -8.56
N HIS A 80 3.48 -23.75 -7.51
CA HIS A 80 2.13 -24.31 -7.39
C HIS A 80 1.08 -23.21 -7.16
N VAL A 81 1.48 -22.09 -6.54
CA VAL A 81 0.60 -20.94 -6.24
C VAL A 81 -0.21 -20.46 -7.46
N PHE A 82 0.37 -20.55 -8.67
CA PHE A 82 -0.24 -20.01 -9.89
C PHE A 82 -0.87 -21.07 -10.80
N VAL A 83 -0.93 -22.32 -10.34
CA VAL A 83 -1.53 -23.44 -11.07
C VAL A 83 -3.00 -23.52 -10.68
N ALA A 84 -3.92 -23.60 -11.65
CA ALA A 84 -5.36 -23.57 -11.35
C ALA A 84 -5.78 -24.75 -10.45
N GLU A 85 -5.14 -25.90 -10.64
CA GLU A 85 -5.36 -27.13 -9.89
C GLU A 85 -4.97 -27.04 -8.41
N SER A 86 -4.15 -26.05 -7.99
CA SER A 86 -3.84 -25.87 -6.55
C SER A 86 -4.93 -25.13 -5.78
N ALA A 87 -5.90 -24.53 -6.49
CA ALA A 87 -6.95 -23.70 -5.91
C ALA A 87 -6.44 -22.65 -4.89
N ALA A 88 -5.18 -22.20 -5.04
CA ALA A 88 -4.51 -21.34 -4.06
C ALA A 88 -4.97 -19.87 -4.12
N LEU A 89 -5.69 -19.44 -5.18
CA LEU A 89 -6.05 -18.04 -5.40
C LEU A 89 -7.57 -17.82 -5.36
N PRO A 90 -8.06 -16.72 -4.75
CA PRO A 90 -7.30 -15.58 -4.23
C PRO A 90 -6.70 -15.87 -2.84
N ALA A 91 -5.54 -15.29 -2.56
CA ALA A 91 -4.87 -15.45 -1.28
C ALA A 91 -4.13 -14.19 -0.82
N ILE A 92 -3.93 -14.06 0.49
CA ILE A 92 -2.84 -13.25 1.03
C ILE A 92 -1.56 -14.07 0.90
N ALA A 93 -0.50 -13.50 0.34
CA ALA A 93 0.80 -14.14 0.19
C ALA A 93 1.87 -13.32 0.91
N VAL A 94 2.84 -14.01 1.49
CA VAL A 94 4.05 -13.38 2.05
C VAL A 94 5.08 -13.24 0.95
N VAL A 95 5.53 -12.01 0.70
CA VAL A 95 6.63 -11.69 -0.23
C VAL A 95 7.78 -11.03 0.51
N LEU A 96 8.97 -11.09 -0.08
CA LEU A 96 10.11 -10.30 0.33
C LEU A 96 10.03 -8.93 -0.32
N SER A 97 10.00 -7.89 0.51
CA SER A 97 10.16 -6.51 0.06
C SER A 97 11.55 -6.31 -0.55
N PRO A 98 11.76 -5.25 -1.35
CA PRO A 98 13.09 -4.91 -1.87
C PRO A 98 14.16 -4.67 -0.78
N GLY A 99 13.76 -4.46 0.47
CA GLY A 99 14.65 -4.33 1.62
C GLY A 99 14.89 -5.63 2.40
N GLY A 100 14.43 -6.79 1.90
CA GLY A 100 14.62 -8.10 2.55
C GLY A 100 13.65 -8.41 3.69
N LEU A 101 12.79 -7.47 4.08
CA LEU A 101 11.74 -7.69 5.07
C LEU A 101 10.52 -8.39 4.45
N THR A 102 9.83 -9.21 5.23
CA THR A 102 8.56 -9.82 4.84
C THR A 102 7.47 -8.76 4.67
N HIS A 103 6.56 -8.99 3.72
CA HIS A 103 5.47 -8.08 3.39
C HIS A 103 4.26 -8.87 2.88
N PHE A 104 3.06 -8.51 3.30
CA PHE A 104 1.83 -9.15 2.82
C PHE A 104 1.31 -8.49 1.55
N VAL A 105 0.95 -9.30 0.54
CA VAL A 105 0.27 -8.87 -0.68
C VAL A 105 -0.94 -9.74 -0.96
N VAL A 106 -1.98 -9.19 -1.60
CA VAL A 106 -3.09 -10.02 -2.09
C VAL A 106 -2.79 -10.46 -3.52
N VAL A 107 -2.79 -11.76 -3.76
CA VAL A 107 -2.71 -12.37 -5.08
C VAL A 107 -4.12 -12.75 -5.50
N TRP A 108 -4.67 -12.03 -6.49
CA TRP A 108 -6.10 -12.11 -6.79
C TRP A 108 -6.44 -13.15 -7.86
N SER A 109 -5.78 -13.07 -9.00
CA SER A 109 -6.06 -13.91 -10.16
C SER A 109 -4.89 -13.95 -11.12
N CYS A 110 -4.72 -15.04 -11.85
CA CYS A 110 -3.75 -15.19 -12.92
C CYS A 110 -4.47 -15.14 -14.28
N PHE A 111 -3.98 -14.33 -15.22
CA PHE A 111 -4.49 -14.23 -16.58
C PHE A 111 -3.32 -14.16 -17.58
N ALA A 112 -3.22 -15.15 -18.47
CA ALA A 112 -2.26 -15.18 -19.58
C ALA A 112 -0.79 -14.88 -19.17
N GLY A 113 -0.34 -15.41 -18.02
CA GLY A 113 1.03 -15.21 -17.51
C GLY A 113 1.24 -13.93 -16.70
N LEU A 114 0.23 -13.04 -16.63
CA LEU A 114 0.19 -11.90 -15.72
C LEU A 114 -0.63 -12.26 -14.48
N VAL A 115 -0.16 -11.81 -13.32
CA VAL A 115 -0.84 -11.99 -12.05
C VAL A 115 -1.36 -10.64 -11.58
N GLN A 116 -2.65 -10.55 -11.33
CA GLN A 116 -3.25 -9.41 -10.68
C GLN A 116 -2.94 -9.49 -9.18
N ILE A 117 -2.24 -8.47 -8.69
CA ILE A 117 -1.93 -8.33 -7.27
C ILE A 117 -2.46 -7.01 -6.74
N MET A 118 -2.77 -6.99 -5.45
CA MET A 118 -2.95 -5.76 -4.68
C MET A 118 -1.86 -5.70 -3.63
N ASP A 119 -0.94 -4.75 -3.77
CA ASP A 119 0.09 -4.48 -2.78
C ASP A 119 -0.34 -3.27 -1.94
N PRO A 120 -0.57 -3.45 -0.64
CA PRO A 120 -0.96 -2.36 0.24
C PRO A 120 -0.05 -1.13 0.21
N ALA A 121 1.24 -1.28 -0.06
CA ALA A 121 2.17 -0.16 -0.12
C ALA A 121 2.00 0.71 -1.38
N VAL A 122 1.38 0.16 -2.43
CA VAL A 122 1.46 0.67 -3.79
C VAL A 122 0.09 0.90 -4.41
N GLY A 123 -0.81 -0.07 -4.27
CA GLY A 123 -2.03 -0.16 -5.05
C GLY A 123 -2.08 -1.42 -5.90
N ARG A 124 -3.06 -1.45 -6.79
CA ARG A 124 -3.33 -2.60 -7.66
C ARG A 124 -2.33 -2.63 -8.82
N ARG A 125 -1.82 -3.83 -9.12
CA ARG A 125 -0.80 -4.05 -10.17
C ARG A 125 -1.10 -5.32 -10.97
N PHE A 126 -0.52 -5.37 -12.17
CA PHE A 126 -0.38 -6.60 -12.95
C PHE A 126 1.11 -6.87 -13.11
N VAL A 127 1.58 -8.01 -12.59
CA VAL A 127 3.00 -8.38 -12.62
C VAL A 127 3.20 -9.68 -13.37
N PRO A 128 4.33 -9.89 -14.06
CA PRO A 128 4.66 -11.18 -14.63
C PRO A 128 4.73 -12.26 -13.55
N ARG A 129 4.16 -13.45 -13.81
CA ARG A 129 4.18 -14.59 -12.89
C ARG A 129 5.60 -14.90 -12.38
N GLU A 130 6.59 -14.87 -13.26
CA GLU A 130 7.98 -15.18 -12.92
C GLU A 130 8.63 -14.14 -12.00
N GLN A 131 8.16 -12.88 -12.06
CA GLN A 131 8.63 -11.85 -11.15
C GLN A 131 8.08 -12.14 -9.75
N LEU A 132 6.76 -12.30 -9.62
CA LEU A 132 6.12 -12.56 -8.33
C LEU A 132 6.60 -13.86 -7.70
N GLN A 133 6.81 -14.91 -8.49
CA GLN A 133 7.33 -16.19 -7.98
C GLN A 133 8.71 -16.04 -7.31
N ARG A 134 9.55 -15.12 -7.78
CA ARG A 134 10.86 -14.82 -7.15
C ARG A 134 10.75 -13.95 -5.91
N GLU A 135 9.67 -13.16 -5.82
CA GLU A 135 9.38 -12.30 -4.68
C GLU A 135 8.70 -13.06 -3.53
N LEU A 136 8.08 -14.22 -3.78
CA LEU A 136 7.46 -15.04 -2.73
C LEU A 136 8.48 -15.44 -1.65
N PHE A 137 8.12 -15.21 -0.39
CA PHE A 137 8.90 -15.68 0.75
C PHE A 137 8.76 -17.21 0.85
N VAL A 138 9.89 -17.91 0.90
CA VAL A 138 9.92 -19.37 1.02
C VAL A 138 10.29 -19.73 2.45
N HIS A 139 9.31 -20.23 3.19
CA HIS A 139 9.49 -20.68 4.57
C HIS A 139 9.93 -22.16 4.60
N ARG A 140 10.53 -22.56 5.72
CA ARG A 140 10.87 -23.95 6.05
C ARG A 140 10.34 -24.22 7.45
N MET A 141 9.50 -25.23 7.61
CA MET A 141 8.97 -25.60 8.91
C MET A 141 9.00 -27.13 9.11
N PRO A 142 9.31 -27.61 10.32
CA PRO A 142 9.12 -29.02 10.66
C PRO A 142 7.61 -29.30 10.80
N VAL A 143 7.16 -30.40 10.19
CA VAL A 143 5.80 -30.93 10.28
C VAL A 143 5.85 -32.43 10.58
N PRO A 144 4.82 -33.02 11.20
CA PRO A 144 4.73 -34.47 11.35
C PRO A 144 4.85 -35.17 9.99
N ALA A 145 5.68 -36.21 9.91
CA ALA A 145 5.93 -36.91 8.65
C ALA A 145 4.68 -37.59 8.08
N GLU A 146 3.73 -37.97 8.95
CA GLU A 146 2.45 -38.56 8.58
C GLU A 146 1.53 -37.55 7.86
N ASP A 147 1.31 -36.38 8.47
CA ASP A 147 0.50 -35.30 7.88
C ASP A 147 1.06 -34.86 6.52
N LEU A 148 2.39 -34.77 6.43
CA LEU A 148 3.06 -34.41 5.17
C LEU A 148 2.85 -35.48 4.09
N ARG A 149 2.85 -36.77 4.46
CA ARG A 149 2.57 -37.87 3.53
C ARG A 149 1.13 -37.77 3.01
N GLU A 150 0.16 -37.58 3.90
CA GLU A 150 -1.25 -37.41 3.52
C GLU A 150 -1.42 -36.24 2.54
N TRP A 151 -0.75 -35.11 2.80
CA TRP A 151 -0.78 -33.96 1.90
C TRP A 151 -0.11 -34.24 0.55
N LEU A 152 1.03 -34.93 0.50
CA LEU A 152 1.69 -35.31 -0.76
C LEU A 152 0.83 -36.24 -1.62
N ASP A 153 0.07 -37.14 -1.00
CA ASP A 153 -0.84 -38.06 -1.69
C ASP A 153 -2.13 -37.37 -2.17
N SER A 154 -2.47 -36.20 -1.61
CA SER A 154 -3.67 -35.46 -1.95
C SER A 154 -3.69 -34.93 -3.40
N ASP A 155 -4.90 -34.66 -3.91
CA ASP A 155 -5.06 -33.99 -5.20
C ASP A 155 -4.52 -32.55 -5.19
N GLU A 156 -4.40 -31.92 -4.01
CA GLU A 156 -3.83 -30.58 -3.85
C GLU A 156 -2.34 -30.54 -4.24
N PHE A 157 -1.60 -31.61 -3.98
CA PHE A 157 -0.21 -31.73 -4.41
C PHE A 157 -0.06 -32.38 -5.79
N THR A 158 -0.75 -33.50 -6.02
CA THR A 158 -0.59 -34.28 -7.26
C THR A 158 -1.20 -33.59 -8.48
N GLY A 159 -2.26 -32.80 -8.32
CA GLY A 159 -2.87 -32.00 -9.38
C GLY A 159 -1.89 -31.00 -10.03
N PRO A 160 -1.27 -30.10 -9.26
CA PRO A 160 -0.21 -29.21 -9.75
C PRO A 160 0.97 -29.95 -10.37
N LEU A 161 1.42 -31.05 -9.77
CA LEU A 161 2.50 -31.87 -10.32
C LEU A 161 2.15 -32.45 -11.71
N ARG A 162 0.92 -32.95 -11.90
CA ARG A 162 0.40 -33.38 -13.21
C ARG A 162 0.35 -32.22 -14.21
N ALA A 163 -0.05 -31.02 -13.79
CA ALA A 163 -0.08 -29.83 -14.66
C ALA A 163 1.31 -29.45 -15.16
N ARG A 164 2.33 -29.53 -14.29
CA ARG A 164 3.72 -29.26 -14.66
C ARG A 164 4.30 -30.32 -15.59
N ALA A 165 4.02 -31.59 -15.31
CA ALA A 165 4.39 -32.68 -16.19
C ALA A 165 3.78 -32.51 -17.60
N ARG A 166 2.53 -32.01 -17.69
CA ARG A 166 1.90 -31.62 -18.97
C ARG A 166 2.62 -30.46 -19.66
N ALA A 167 3.07 -29.44 -18.92
CA ALA A 167 3.86 -28.33 -19.50
C ALA A 167 5.20 -28.80 -20.09
N LEU A 168 5.78 -29.87 -19.54
CA LEU A 168 6.94 -30.60 -20.07
C LEU A 168 6.61 -31.58 -21.21
N LYS A 169 5.34 -31.69 -21.62
CA LYS A 169 4.83 -32.65 -22.61
C LYS A 169 5.09 -34.12 -22.23
N LEU A 170 5.08 -34.43 -20.93
CA LEU A 170 5.18 -35.81 -20.44
C LEU A 170 3.85 -36.54 -20.67
N ALA A 171 3.93 -37.82 -21.06
CA ALA A 171 2.73 -38.64 -21.30
C ALA A 171 2.00 -38.91 -19.99
N ARG A 172 0.69 -38.59 -19.93
CA ARG A 172 -0.17 -38.73 -18.74
C ARG A 172 -0.05 -40.11 -18.08
N ALA A 173 -0.17 -41.19 -18.86
CA ALA A 173 -0.07 -42.55 -18.35
C ALA A 173 1.26 -42.83 -17.63
N ARG A 174 2.37 -42.20 -18.05
CA ARG A 174 3.66 -42.37 -17.39
C ARG A 174 3.75 -41.58 -16.09
N VAL A 175 3.20 -40.37 -16.07
CA VAL A 175 3.15 -39.53 -14.87
C VAL A 175 2.28 -40.19 -13.80
N ASP A 176 1.10 -40.71 -14.19
CA ASP A 176 0.20 -41.42 -13.28
C ASP A 176 0.86 -42.70 -12.74
N ALA A 177 1.65 -43.42 -13.55
CA ALA A 177 2.44 -44.56 -13.07
C ALA A 177 3.54 -44.16 -12.07
N TRP A 178 4.22 -43.02 -12.26
CA TRP A 178 5.21 -42.52 -11.30
C TRP A 178 4.57 -42.03 -10.01
N LEU A 179 3.40 -41.38 -10.08
CA LEU A 179 2.63 -40.97 -8.91
C LEU A 179 2.19 -42.18 -8.09
N ALA A 180 1.65 -43.22 -8.75
CA ALA A 180 1.26 -44.46 -8.08
C ALA A 180 2.44 -45.18 -7.44
N ALA A 181 3.61 -45.19 -8.10
CA ALA A 181 4.82 -45.75 -7.52
C ALA A 181 5.34 -44.95 -6.32
N GLY A 182 5.28 -43.62 -6.39
CA GLY A 182 5.70 -42.74 -5.30
C GLY A 182 4.79 -42.79 -4.08
N ALA A 183 3.46 -42.90 -4.28
CA ALA A 183 2.48 -43.07 -3.20
C ALA A 183 2.57 -44.45 -2.51
N GLY A 184 3.22 -45.43 -3.16
CA GLY A 184 3.50 -46.74 -2.58
C GLY A 184 4.72 -46.77 -1.66
N ASP A 185 5.52 -45.71 -1.58
CA ASP A 185 6.67 -45.59 -0.67
C ASP A 185 6.15 -45.23 0.74
N PRO A 186 6.46 -46.01 1.80
CA PRO A 186 6.05 -45.69 3.17
C PRO A 186 6.70 -44.39 3.70
N GLY A 187 7.78 -43.91 3.08
CA GLY A 187 8.41 -42.64 3.41
C GLY A 187 7.89 -41.46 2.57
N ILE A 188 8.21 -40.24 2.99
CA ILE A 188 7.88 -39.01 2.26
C ILE A 188 8.67 -38.84 0.94
N LEU A 189 9.75 -39.62 0.76
CA LEU A 189 10.70 -39.43 -0.33
C LEU A 189 10.19 -39.90 -1.70
N GLY A 190 9.23 -40.83 -1.76
CA GLY A 190 8.70 -41.34 -3.02
C GLY A 190 8.17 -40.23 -3.93
N LEU A 191 7.15 -39.50 -3.46
CA LEU A 191 6.58 -38.36 -4.19
C LEU A 191 7.49 -37.12 -4.19
N ALA A 192 8.26 -36.88 -3.13
CA ALA A 192 9.18 -35.74 -3.07
C ALA A 192 10.30 -35.82 -4.13
N ARG A 193 10.83 -37.02 -4.40
CA ARG A 193 11.82 -37.25 -5.49
C ARG A 193 11.22 -36.95 -6.86
N LEU A 194 9.98 -37.39 -7.11
CA LEU A 194 9.28 -37.13 -8.38
C LEU A 194 9.06 -35.64 -8.60
N ASP A 195 8.59 -34.93 -7.59
CA ASP A 195 8.40 -33.49 -7.64
C ASP A 195 9.73 -32.76 -7.89
N ALA A 196 10.80 -33.11 -7.15
CA ALA A 196 12.13 -32.55 -7.36
C ALA A 196 12.68 -32.80 -8.77
N ALA A 197 12.52 -34.02 -9.30
CA ALA A 197 12.97 -34.38 -10.65
C ALA A 197 12.19 -33.61 -11.74
N VAL A 198 10.88 -33.47 -11.58
CA VAL A 198 10.04 -32.70 -12.51
C VAL A 198 10.40 -31.20 -12.46
N ARG A 199 10.63 -30.65 -11.26
CA ARG A 199 11.09 -29.26 -11.07
C ARG A 199 12.43 -28.98 -11.75
N LEU A 200 13.41 -29.87 -11.54
CA LEU A 200 14.73 -29.77 -12.16
C LEU A 200 14.62 -29.83 -13.69
N ALA A 201 13.85 -30.80 -14.22
CA ALA A 201 13.60 -30.92 -15.65
C ALA A 201 12.92 -29.66 -16.24
N GLU A 202 11.96 -29.08 -15.53
CA GLU A 202 11.30 -27.84 -15.94
C GLU A 202 12.27 -26.66 -15.96
N SER A 203 13.12 -26.53 -14.93
CA SER A 203 14.14 -25.47 -14.85
C SER A 203 15.12 -25.57 -16.03
N LEU A 204 15.60 -26.77 -16.35
CA LEU A 204 16.50 -27.00 -17.48
C LEU A 204 15.80 -26.75 -18.84
N ALA A 205 14.56 -27.20 -18.99
CA ALA A 205 13.80 -26.97 -20.21
C ALA A 205 13.49 -25.48 -20.44
N ARG A 206 13.30 -24.71 -19.35
CA ARG A 206 13.12 -23.26 -19.41
C ARG A 206 14.42 -22.53 -19.80
N ALA A 207 15.56 -23.02 -19.32
CA ALA A 207 16.89 -22.52 -19.71
C ALA A 207 17.33 -22.94 -21.12
N GLY A 208 16.55 -23.78 -21.82
CA GLY A 208 16.90 -24.30 -23.15
C GLY A 208 17.90 -25.46 -23.14
N ALA A 209 18.23 -26.00 -21.96
CA ALA A 209 19.20 -27.08 -21.78
C ALA A 209 18.58 -28.50 -21.93
N LEU A 210 17.26 -28.61 -22.04
CA LEU A 210 16.52 -29.88 -22.12
C LEU A 210 15.30 -29.74 -23.04
N ALA A 211 15.13 -30.60 -24.05
CA ALA A 211 13.93 -30.55 -24.87
C ALA A 211 12.71 -31.16 -24.14
N ARG A 212 11.55 -30.50 -24.32
CA ARG A 212 10.26 -31.01 -23.81
C ARG A 212 9.84 -32.29 -24.54
N GLY A 213 9.10 -33.16 -23.85
CA GLY A 213 8.60 -34.42 -24.41
C GLY A 213 9.50 -35.60 -24.11
N GLY A 214 9.98 -36.28 -25.16
CA GLY A 214 10.71 -37.55 -25.03
C GLY A 214 12.03 -37.45 -24.27
N GLU A 215 12.77 -36.35 -24.44
CA GLU A 215 14.03 -36.11 -23.74
C GLU A 215 13.79 -35.81 -22.26
N ALA A 216 12.92 -34.85 -21.93
CA ALA A 216 12.50 -34.59 -20.55
C ALA A 216 11.98 -35.85 -19.84
N ARG A 217 11.22 -36.71 -20.53
CA ARG A 217 10.74 -37.98 -19.98
C ARG A 217 11.87 -38.92 -19.60
N ARG A 218 12.88 -39.08 -20.47
CA ARG A 218 14.05 -39.93 -20.18
C ARG A 218 14.88 -39.34 -19.03
N PHE A 219 15.05 -38.02 -19.02
CA PHE A 219 15.78 -37.33 -17.96
C PHE A 219 15.13 -37.52 -16.59
N VAL A 220 13.81 -37.29 -16.46
CA VAL A 220 13.08 -37.55 -15.21
C VAL A 220 13.16 -39.03 -14.81
N ALA A 221 12.99 -39.96 -15.77
CA ALA A 221 13.11 -41.39 -15.48
C ALA A 221 14.49 -41.76 -14.91
N ARG A 222 15.56 -41.26 -15.52
CA ARG A 222 16.95 -41.53 -15.08
C ARG A 222 17.25 -40.91 -13.72
N LEU A 223 16.73 -39.73 -13.43
CA LEU A 223 16.88 -39.13 -12.10
C LEU A 223 16.19 -39.95 -11.02
N LEU A 224 14.97 -40.42 -11.29
CA LEU A 224 14.25 -41.29 -10.36
C LEU A 224 15.02 -42.59 -10.11
N GLU A 225 15.45 -43.29 -11.17
CA GLU A 225 16.27 -44.49 -11.09
C GLU A 225 17.59 -44.25 -10.31
N ALA A 226 18.28 -43.14 -10.57
CA ALA A 226 19.54 -42.81 -9.92
C ALA A 226 19.39 -42.37 -8.46
N SER A 227 18.21 -41.89 -8.08
CA SER A 227 17.90 -41.42 -6.71
C SER A 227 17.29 -42.51 -5.82
N GLU A 228 17.00 -43.69 -6.37
CA GLU A 228 16.34 -44.78 -5.68
C GLU A 228 17.22 -45.33 -4.55
N GLY A 229 16.66 -45.49 -3.35
CA GLY A 229 17.39 -45.94 -2.17
C GLY A 229 18.40 -44.94 -1.56
N LEU A 230 18.63 -43.79 -2.19
CA LEU A 230 19.54 -42.76 -1.67
C LEU A 230 18.83 -41.84 -0.67
N THR A 231 19.58 -41.41 0.36
CA THR A 231 19.18 -40.45 1.39
C THR A 231 20.34 -39.47 1.70
N GLY A 232 20.04 -38.33 2.33
CA GLY A 232 21.05 -37.36 2.77
C GLY A 232 21.89 -36.77 1.63
N GLU A 233 23.17 -36.54 1.86
CA GLU A 233 24.09 -35.93 0.88
C GLU A 233 24.16 -36.68 -0.44
N ALA A 234 24.11 -38.02 -0.41
CA ALA A 234 24.15 -38.85 -1.63
C ALA A 234 22.93 -38.61 -2.52
N LEU A 235 21.74 -38.41 -1.92
CA LEU A 235 20.54 -38.03 -2.65
C LEU A 235 20.68 -36.62 -3.23
N TYR A 236 21.19 -35.67 -2.42
CA TYR A 236 21.31 -34.27 -2.83
C TYR A 236 22.36 -34.01 -3.89
N ALA A 237 23.33 -34.92 -4.06
CA ALA A 237 24.27 -34.91 -5.18
C ALA A 237 23.60 -35.22 -6.54
N VAL A 238 22.52 -36.01 -6.54
CA VAL A 238 21.75 -36.37 -7.75
C VAL A 238 20.60 -35.39 -7.98
N LEU A 239 19.85 -35.07 -6.93
CA LEU A 239 18.73 -34.13 -6.93
C LEU A 239 19.00 -33.01 -5.94
N PRO A 240 19.33 -31.78 -6.36
CA PRO A 240 19.67 -30.72 -5.43
C PRO A 240 18.53 -30.40 -4.46
N GLU A 241 18.86 -30.20 -3.17
CA GLU A 241 17.91 -29.95 -2.07
C GLU A 241 16.91 -28.82 -2.39
N GLN A 242 17.35 -27.77 -3.10
CA GLN A 242 16.52 -26.64 -3.49
C GLN A 242 15.32 -26.98 -4.39
N PHE A 243 15.26 -28.18 -4.96
CA PHE A 243 14.11 -28.66 -5.74
C PHE A 243 13.15 -29.52 -4.92
N PHE A 244 13.49 -29.90 -3.69
CA PHE A 244 12.58 -30.63 -2.82
C PHE A 244 11.56 -29.68 -2.18
N THR A 245 10.29 -30.10 -2.22
CA THR A 245 9.20 -29.52 -1.43
C THR A 245 9.21 -30.05 0.00
N ALA A 246 9.54 -31.33 0.16
CA ALA A 246 9.57 -32.06 1.41
C ALA A 246 10.91 -32.78 1.56
N ALA A 247 11.53 -32.69 2.73
CA ALA A 247 12.76 -33.41 3.05
C ALA A 247 12.69 -33.99 4.47
N PRO A 248 13.36 -35.12 4.77
CA PRO A 248 13.43 -35.63 6.14
C PRO A 248 14.07 -34.60 7.07
N SER A 249 13.58 -34.49 8.31
CA SER A 249 14.19 -33.61 9.30
C SER A 249 15.53 -34.20 9.78
N PRO A 250 16.59 -33.38 9.93
CA PRO A 250 17.86 -33.85 10.46
C PRO A 250 17.81 -34.11 11.98
N ASP A 251 16.90 -33.45 12.70
CA ASP A 251 16.89 -33.42 14.16
C ASP A 251 15.91 -34.42 14.79
N ASP A 252 14.82 -34.75 14.09
CA ASP A 252 13.75 -35.63 14.60
C ASP A 252 13.20 -36.56 13.49
N PRO A 253 13.36 -37.89 13.62
CA PRO A 253 12.93 -38.86 12.60
C PRO A 253 11.41 -38.92 12.38
N ASP A 254 10.59 -38.45 13.33
CA ASP A 254 9.13 -38.42 13.19
C ASP A 254 8.63 -37.15 12.48
N THR A 255 9.54 -36.22 12.18
CA THR A 255 9.24 -34.97 11.49
C THR A 255 9.92 -34.85 10.13
N ALA A 256 9.33 -34.01 9.30
CA ALA A 256 9.82 -33.68 7.98
C ALA A 256 9.82 -32.16 7.79
N LEU A 257 10.80 -31.66 7.04
CA LEU A 257 10.87 -30.26 6.67
C LEU A 257 10.03 -30.02 5.41
N LEU A 258 8.96 -29.24 5.56
CA LEU A 258 8.18 -28.70 4.46
C LEU A 258 8.75 -27.34 4.05
N ARG A 259 8.90 -27.14 2.73
CA ARG A 259 9.39 -25.91 2.12
C ARG A 259 8.39 -25.36 1.13
N GLY A 260 7.90 -24.15 1.37
CA GLY A 260 6.91 -23.52 0.49
C GLY A 260 6.67 -22.05 0.75
N ALA A 261 5.87 -21.44 -0.12
CA ALA A 261 5.28 -20.13 0.10
C ALA A 261 4.10 -20.26 1.07
N VAL A 262 4.02 -19.34 2.02
CA VAL A 262 2.95 -19.28 3.02
C VAL A 262 1.84 -18.36 2.50
N LEU A 263 0.61 -18.87 2.50
CA LEU A 263 -0.57 -18.18 1.98
C LEU A 263 -1.74 -18.29 2.96
N VAL A 264 -2.63 -17.30 2.95
CA VAL A 264 -4.00 -17.44 3.49
C VAL A 264 -4.94 -17.44 2.29
N ARG A 265 -5.40 -18.62 1.86
CA ARG A 265 -6.31 -18.74 0.70
C ARG A 265 -7.74 -18.46 1.13
N VAL A 266 -8.53 -17.88 0.22
CA VAL A 266 -9.96 -17.60 0.45
C VAL A 266 -10.80 -18.28 -0.62
N ARG A 267 -11.63 -19.25 -0.24
CA ARG A 267 -12.49 -20.00 -1.17
C ARG A 267 -13.80 -19.26 -1.49
N GLY A 268 -14.28 -18.46 -0.54
CA GLY A 268 -15.52 -17.72 -0.67
C GLY A 268 -15.94 -17.02 0.62
N VAL A 269 -17.22 -16.68 0.69
CA VAL A 269 -17.87 -16.18 1.91
C VAL A 269 -18.74 -17.31 2.44
N ARG A 270 -18.62 -17.62 3.72
CA ARG A 270 -19.38 -18.69 4.37
C ARG A 270 -20.89 -18.42 4.26
N ALA A 271 -21.69 -19.46 4.11
CA ALA A 271 -23.15 -19.33 4.01
C ALA A 271 -23.80 -18.80 5.31
N ASP A 272 -23.17 -19.05 6.45
CA ASP A 272 -23.57 -18.58 7.78
C ASP A 272 -22.84 -17.29 8.21
N ALA A 273 -22.10 -16.65 7.29
CA ALA A 273 -21.43 -15.39 7.58
C ALA A 273 -22.44 -14.41 8.21
N PRO A 274 -22.05 -13.68 9.27
CA PRO A 274 -22.94 -12.77 9.97
C PRO A 274 -23.58 -11.87 8.91
N ALA A 275 -24.91 -11.93 8.80
CA ALA A 275 -25.61 -10.99 7.97
C ALA A 275 -25.19 -9.61 8.46
N LEU A 276 -24.51 -8.83 7.61
CA LEU A 276 -23.92 -7.53 7.92
C LEU A 276 -24.98 -6.45 8.29
N ARG A 277 -26.17 -6.88 8.73
CA ARG A 277 -27.25 -6.02 9.15
C ARG A 277 -26.97 -5.59 10.60
N PRO A 278 -27.03 -4.29 10.91
CA PRO A 278 -26.74 -3.76 12.24
C PRO A 278 -27.52 -4.43 13.38
N HIS A 279 -28.73 -4.94 13.12
CA HIS A 279 -29.55 -5.62 14.12
C HIS A 279 -29.00 -6.99 14.56
N ASP A 280 -28.38 -7.75 13.66
CA ASP A 280 -27.88 -9.10 13.93
C ASP A 280 -26.53 -9.08 14.69
N LEU A 281 -25.78 -7.97 14.59
CA LEU A 281 -24.48 -7.79 15.25
C LEU A 281 -24.58 -7.69 16.78
N SER A 282 -25.70 -7.22 17.32
CA SER A 282 -25.94 -7.11 18.76
C SER A 282 -26.05 -8.46 19.50
N GLN A 283 -26.27 -9.55 18.75
CA GLN A 283 -26.36 -10.93 19.27
C GLN A 283 -25.17 -11.79 18.83
N SER A 284 -24.16 -11.20 18.20
CA SER A 284 -23.01 -11.93 17.66
C SER A 284 -21.98 -12.26 18.75
N THR A 285 -21.25 -13.36 18.57
CA THR A 285 -20.09 -13.75 19.41
C THR A 285 -18.80 -13.02 19.01
N LEU A 286 -18.89 -11.99 18.17
CA LEU A 286 -17.75 -11.23 17.68
C LEU A 286 -17.19 -10.33 18.79
N SER A 287 -15.88 -10.12 18.76
CA SER A 287 -15.25 -9.17 19.68
C SER A 287 -15.78 -7.74 19.44
N PRO A 288 -15.78 -6.86 20.46
CA PRO A 288 -16.21 -5.47 20.32
C PRO A 288 -15.47 -4.74 19.19
N ASP A 289 -14.17 -5.00 19.02
CA ASP A 289 -13.33 -4.42 17.97
C ASP A 289 -13.82 -4.81 16.56
N LEU A 290 -14.26 -6.07 16.37
CA LEU A 290 -14.81 -6.54 15.10
C LEU A 290 -16.19 -5.98 14.80
N VAL A 291 -17.04 -5.86 15.83
CA VAL A 291 -18.34 -5.19 15.69
C VAL A 291 -18.14 -3.71 15.30
N ALA A 292 -17.20 -3.03 15.94
CA ALA A 292 -16.82 -1.65 15.58
C ALA A 292 -16.29 -1.58 14.13
N ALA A 293 -15.46 -2.54 13.73
CA ALA A 293 -14.94 -2.61 12.36
C ALA A 293 -16.05 -2.76 11.31
N LEU A 294 -17.15 -3.44 11.63
CA LEU A 294 -18.28 -3.64 10.70
C LEU A 294 -19.26 -2.48 10.66
N THR A 295 -19.35 -1.71 11.75
CA THR A 295 -20.38 -0.67 11.92
C THR A 295 -19.87 0.74 11.63
N GLU A 296 -18.59 1.01 11.83
CA GLU A 296 -18.03 2.35 11.64
C GLU A 296 -17.99 2.80 10.17
N PRO A 297 -18.35 4.07 9.89
CA PRO A 297 -18.36 4.60 8.54
C PRO A 297 -16.94 4.74 7.96
N GLN A 298 -16.79 4.38 6.68
CA GLN A 298 -15.52 4.52 5.98
C GLN A 298 -15.14 5.98 5.73
N ILE A 299 -13.87 6.31 5.94
CA ILE A 299 -13.31 7.64 5.69
C ILE A 299 -13.27 7.92 4.18
N SER A 300 -13.84 9.05 3.77
CA SER A 300 -13.69 9.59 2.42
C SER A 300 -12.74 10.80 2.41
N PRO A 301 -11.46 10.64 2.04
CA PRO A 301 -10.44 11.68 2.17
C PRO A 301 -10.78 12.97 1.44
N LEU A 302 -11.31 12.85 0.21
CA LEU A 302 -11.65 14.01 -0.62
C LEU A 302 -12.77 14.84 0.01
N ARG A 303 -13.80 14.22 0.60
CA ARG A 303 -14.89 14.97 1.24
C ARG A 303 -14.39 15.71 2.48
N GLN A 304 -13.48 15.11 3.24
CA GLN A 304 -12.92 15.72 4.44
C GLN A 304 -11.97 16.86 4.12
N LEU A 305 -11.07 16.67 3.15
CA LEU A 305 -10.21 17.75 2.64
C LEU A 305 -11.05 18.89 2.07
N PHE A 306 -12.12 18.58 1.33
CA PHE A 306 -13.06 19.58 0.84
C PHE A 306 -13.79 20.31 1.98
N ALA A 307 -14.21 19.60 3.04
CA ALA A 307 -14.80 20.22 4.22
C ALA A 307 -13.83 21.18 4.92
N LEU A 308 -12.55 20.80 5.04
CA LEU A 308 -11.49 21.65 5.60
C LEU A 308 -11.21 22.90 4.77
N VAL A 309 -11.28 22.79 3.43
CA VAL A 309 -11.17 23.95 2.53
C VAL A 309 -12.43 24.82 2.62
N ARG A 310 -13.62 24.22 2.63
CA ARG A 310 -14.91 24.91 2.75
C ARG A 310 -15.05 25.68 4.06
N ALA A 311 -14.40 25.24 5.13
CA ALA A 311 -14.42 25.94 6.42
C ALA A 311 -13.85 27.37 6.37
N ASP A 312 -13.04 27.72 5.35
CA ASP A 312 -12.58 29.10 5.09
C ASP A 312 -13.57 29.96 4.27
N GLY A 313 -14.74 29.40 3.93
CA GLY A 313 -15.66 29.96 2.95
C GLY A 313 -15.31 29.57 1.51
N LEU A 314 -16.32 29.55 0.64
CA LEU A 314 -16.17 29.14 -0.77
C LEU A 314 -15.80 30.29 -1.71
N ALA A 315 -15.82 31.54 -1.24
CA ALA A 315 -15.60 32.72 -2.08
C ALA A 315 -14.20 32.73 -2.74
N LEU A 316 -13.13 32.56 -1.95
CA LEU A 316 -11.77 32.57 -2.49
C LEU A 316 -11.53 31.40 -3.48
N PRO A 317 -11.85 30.13 -3.16
CA PRO A 317 -11.75 29.05 -4.13
C PRO A 317 -12.57 29.29 -5.41
N ALA A 318 -13.78 29.86 -5.31
CA ALA A 318 -14.60 30.17 -6.47
C ALA A 318 -13.97 31.26 -7.36
N VAL A 319 -13.47 32.35 -6.76
CA VAL A 319 -12.76 33.42 -7.49
C VAL A 319 -11.50 32.86 -8.17
N LEU A 320 -10.75 32.00 -7.49
CA LEU A 320 -9.58 31.33 -8.08
C LEU A 320 -9.98 30.42 -9.23
N ALA A 321 -11.07 29.65 -9.11
CA ALA A 321 -11.54 28.79 -10.19
C ALA A 321 -11.93 29.60 -11.44
N VAL A 322 -12.72 30.66 -11.28
CA VAL A 322 -13.08 31.57 -12.38
C VAL A 322 -11.83 32.23 -12.98
N GLY A 323 -10.91 32.69 -12.14
CA GLY A 323 -9.67 33.30 -12.58
C GLY A 323 -8.74 32.34 -13.33
N LEU A 324 -8.65 31.07 -12.93
CA LEU A 324 -7.89 30.04 -13.63
C LEU A 324 -8.48 29.72 -15.01
N VAL A 325 -9.81 29.66 -15.12
CA VAL A 325 -10.51 29.52 -16.43
C VAL A 325 -10.28 30.76 -17.29
N THR A 326 -10.31 31.95 -16.69
CA THR A 326 -10.03 33.21 -17.39
C THR A 326 -8.58 33.23 -17.90
N ALA A 327 -7.62 32.82 -17.06
CA ALA A 327 -6.21 32.72 -17.44
C ALA A 327 -6.01 31.72 -18.61
N ALA A 328 -6.69 30.57 -18.57
CA ALA A 328 -6.69 29.61 -19.67
C ALA A 328 -7.19 30.23 -20.99
N ALA A 329 -8.25 31.03 -20.94
CA ALA A 329 -8.77 31.73 -22.12
C ALA A 329 -7.81 32.83 -22.62
N VAL A 330 -7.15 33.55 -21.69
CA VAL A 330 -6.17 34.60 -22.01
C VAL A 330 -4.94 34.03 -22.73
N VAL A 331 -4.44 32.84 -22.34
CA VAL A 331 -3.33 32.17 -23.05
C VAL A 331 -3.70 31.89 -24.51
N VAL A 332 -4.92 31.44 -24.78
CA VAL A 332 -5.39 31.22 -26.16
C VAL A 332 -5.53 32.55 -26.91
N ALA A 333 -6.01 33.59 -26.23
CA ALA A 333 -6.16 34.94 -26.80
C ALA A 333 -4.81 35.63 -27.09
N GLU A 334 -3.75 35.34 -26.34
CA GLU A 334 -2.38 35.84 -26.59
C GLU A 334 -1.93 35.51 -28.01
N ALA A 335 -2.23 34.31 -28.50
CA ALA A 335 -1.90 33.89 -29.87
C ALA A 335 -2.65 34.72 -30.93
N LEU A 336 -3.88 35.14 -30.65
CA LEU A 336 -4.65 36.04 -31.52
C LEU A 336 -4.03 37.44 -31.55
N VAL A 337 -3.53 37.93 -30.40
CA VAL A 337 -2.76 39.18 -30.34
C VAL A 337 -1.50 39.07 -31.19
N LEU A 338 -0.77 37.95 -31.08
CA LEU A 338 0.41 37.69 -31.92
C LEU A 338 0.07 37.68 -33.43
N ARG A 339 -1.03 37.04 -33.84
CA ARG A 339 -1.51 37.10 -35.24
C ARG A 339 -1.85 38.53 -35.66
N ALA A 340 -2.61 39.26 -34.84
CA ALA A 340 -3.00 40.63 -35.12
C ALA A 340 -1.78 41.55 -35.30
N LEU A 341 -0.71 41.33 -34.53
CA LEU A 341 0.55 42.06 -34.67
C LEU A 341 1.24 41.81 -36.01
N LEU A 342 1.20 40.58 -36.52
CA LEU A 342 1.77 40.26 -37.83
C LEU A 342 0.98 40.95 -38.95
N ASP A 343 -0.36 40.88 -38.90
CA ASP A 343 -1.23 41.49 -39.91
C ASP A 343 -1.19 43.04 -39.90
N VAL A 344 -1.06 43.63 -38.70
CA VAL A 344 -1.04 45.09 -38.52
C VAL A 344 0.37 45.66 -38.73
N GLY A 345 1.42 44.91 -38.42
CA GLY A 345 2.82 45.32 -38.60
C GLY A 345 3.17 45.67 -40.05
N GLU A 346 2.53 45.01 -41.02
CA GLU A 346 2.65 45.32 -42.45
C GLU A 346 1.96 46.64 -42.85
N ARG A 347 1.01 47.13 -42.03
CA ARG A 347 0.18 48.32 -42.31
C ARG A 347 0.60 49.57 -41.53
N ILE A 348 1.47 49.43 -40.51
CA ILE A 348 1.93 50.56 -39.68
C ILE A 348 3.22 51.17 -40.26
N GLY A 349 3.07 52.34 -40.90
CA GLY A 349 4.18 53.10 -41.50
C GLY A 349 4.85 54.15 -40.59
N VAL A 350 4.19 54.64 -39.54
CA VAL A 350 4.66 55.81 -38.75
C VAL A 350 5.26 55.38 -37.40
N GLY A 351 6.38 56.00 -36.99
CA GLY A 351 7.08 55.67 -35.74
C GLY A 351 6.23 55.77 -34.47
N GLU A 352 5.33 56.74 -34.40
CA GLU A 352 4.40 56.92 -33.26
C GLU A 352 3.39 55.77 -33.14
N GLN A 353 2.89 55.25 -34.27
CA GLN A 353 1.96 54.12 -34.29
C GLN A 353 2.65 52.82 -33.87
N ARG A 354 3.95 52.66 -34.20
CA ARG A 354 4.75 51.51 -33.75
C ARG A 354 5.01 51.55 -32.24
N LEU A 355 5.29 52.74 -31.70
CA LEU A 355 5.41 52.95 -30.26
C LEU A 355 4.09 52.66 -29.54
N GLY A 356 2.97 53.12 -30.08
CA GLY A 356 1.63 52.83 -29.55
C GLY A 356 1.30 51.33 -29.54
N ALA A 357 1.58 50.61 -30.63
CA ALA A 357 1.41 49.16 -30.70
C ALA A 357 2.31 48.43 -29.68
N ALA A 358 3.59 48.80 -29.59
CA ALA A 358 4.52 48.23 -28.61
C ALA A 358 4.04 48.47 -27.16
N ALA A 359 3.53 49.66 -26.85
CA ALA A 359 2.96 49.97 -25.55
C ALA A 359 1.70 49.15 -25.25
N ALA A 360 0.83 48.91 -26.25
CA ALA A 360 -0.36 48.07 -26.08
C ALA A 360 -0.01 46.58 -25.84
N ILE A 361 1.00 46.05 -26.53
CA ILE A 361 1.52 44.69 -26.29
C ILE A 361 2.08 44.57 -24.88
N LEU A 362 2.91 45.54 -24.49
CA LEU A 362 3.47 45.58 -23.14
C LEU A 362 2.36 45.66 -22.09
N ALA A 363 1.34 46.50 -22.30
CA ALA A 363 0.18 46.61 -21.44
C ALA A 363 -0.61 45.30 -21.36
N PHE A 364 -0.78 44.59 -22.48
CA PHE A 364 -1.40 43.26 -22.51
C PHE A 364 -0.60 42.26 -21.65
N PHE A 365 0.71 42.12 -21.86
CA PHE A 365 1.54 41.21 -21.05
C PHE A 365 1.58 41.60 -19.57
N VAL A 366 1.60 42.90 -19.24
CA VAL A 366 1.48 43.40 -17.86
C VAL A 366 0.12 43.03 -17.27
N ALA A 367 -0.97 43.11 -18.04
CA ALA A 367 -2.30 42.69 -17.60
C ALA A 367 -2.38 41.16 -17.39
N VAL A 368 -1.78 40.36 -18.27
CA VAL A 368 -1.65 38.90 -18.08
C VAL A 368 -0.88 38.61 -16.79
N LEU A 369 0.24 39.28 -16.55
CA LEU A 369 1.03 39.11 -15.32
C LEU A 369 0.24 39.54 -14.07
N ALA A 370 -0.52 40.64 -14.17
CA ALA A 370 -1.39 41.13 -13.10
C ALA A 370 -2.56 40.18 -12.79
N LEU A 371 -2.94 39.32 -13.74
CA LEU A 371 -3.90 38.22 -13.52
C LEU A 371 -3.21 36.99 -12.92
N GLU A 372 -2.07 36.57 -13.47
CA GLU A 372 -1.37 35.34 -13.10
C GLU A 372 -0.78 35.37 -11.67
N LEU A 373 -0.12 36.47 -11.29
CA LEU A 373 0.54 36.56 -9.99
C LEU A 373 -0.44 36.42 -8.80
N PRO A 374 -1.60 37.11 -8.77
CA PRO A 374 -2.60 36.90 -7.71
C PRO A 374 -3.20 35.50 -7.70
N LEU A 375 -3.41 34.88 -8.87
CA LEU A 375 -3.93 33.51 -8.94
C LEU A 375 -2.94 32.51 -8.33
N ALA A 376 -1.68 32.56 -8.76
CA ALA A 376 -0.63 31.70 -8.21
C ALA A 376 -0.44 31.93 -6.70
N ALA A 377 -0.43 33.19 -6.25
CA ALA A 377 -0.34 33.53 -4.84
C ALA A 377 -1.55 33.04 -4.03
N GLY A 378 -2.75 33.13 -4.59
CA GLY A 378 -4.01 32.70 -3.99
C GLY A 378 -4.09 31.19 -3.84
N VAL A 379 -3.76 30.43 -4.88
CA VAL A 379 -3.70 28.95 -4.84
C VAL A 379 -2.71 28.49 -3.76
N ARG A 380 -1.51 29.07 -3.72
CA ARG A 380 -0.51 28.77 -2.67
C ARG A 380 -0.99 29.18 -1.27
N ARG A 381 -1.77 30.25 -1.14
CA ARG A 381 -2.36 30.69 0.14
C ARG A 381 -3.37 29.67 0.66
N VAL A 382 -4.24 29.14 -0.20
CA VAL A 382 -5.17 28.06 0.17
C VAL A 382 -4.40 26.82 0.63
N GLY A 383 -3.34 26.44 -0.10
CA GLY A 383 -2.47 25.33 0.28
C GLY A 383 -1.81 25.48 1.65
N ARG A 384 -1.28 26.68 1.95
CA ARG A 384 -0.68 26.98 3.27
C ARG A 384 -1.70 26.91 4.41
N ARG A 385 -2.92 27.44 4.21
CA ARG A 385 -3.99 27.37 5.22
C ARG A 385 -4.43 25.93 5.49
N LEU A 386 -4.62 25.14 4.44
CA LEU A 386 -4.92 23.71 4.56
C LEU A 386 -3.83 22.99 5.36
N GLY A 387 -2.56 23.18 5.01
CA GLY A 387 -1.43 22.58 5.72
C GLY A 387 -1.35 22.98 7.20
N ALA A 388 -1.61 24.26 7.51
CA ALA A 388 -1.62 24.74 8.90
C ALA A 388 -2.76 24.10 9.72
N ARG A 389 -3.97 24.02 9.16
CA ARG A 389 -5.13 23.38 9.83
C ARG A 389 -4.88 21.92 10.11
N LEU A 390 -4.34 21.18 9.14
CA LEU A 390 -4.04 19.76 9.32
C LEU A 390 -3.02 19.55 10.44
N ARG A 391 -1.99 20.41 10.54
CA ARG A 391 -1.00 20.35 11.63
C ARG A 391 -1.64 20.62 12.99
N VAL A 392 -2.48 21.65 13.10
CA VAL A 392 -3.19 21.97 14.35
C VAL A 392 -4.12 20.82 14.72
N ALA A 393 -4.95 20.34 13.78
CA ALA A 393 -5.88 19.23 14.01
C ALA A 393 -5.15 17.97 14.49
N PHE A 394 -3.99 17.65 13.88
CA PHE A 394 -3.17 16.53 14.28
C PHE A 394 -2.60 16.71 15.68
N LEU A 395 -2.02 17.88 15.98
CA LEU A 395 -1.47 18.17 17.31
C LEU A 395 -2.54 18.14 18.41
N THR A 396 -3.76 18.62 18.11
CA THR A 396 -4.88 18.56 19.07
C THR A 396 -5.42 17.15 19.26
N GLN A 397 -5.25 16.28 18.26
CA GLN A 397 -5.76 14.92 18.30
C GLN A 397 -4.78 13.95 18.95
N VAL A 398 -3.46 14.11 18.76
CA VAL A 398 -2.44 13.17 19.28
C VAL A 398 -2.63 12.83 20.77
N PRO A 399 -2.86 13.79 21.68
CA PRO A 399 -3.08 13.48 23.11
C PRO A 399 -4.41 12.77 23.42
N ARG A 400 -5.34 12.72 22.46
CA ARG A 400 -6.67 12.11 22.59
C ARG A 400 -6.74 10.71 21.99
N LEU A 401 -5.66 10.26 21.34
CA LEU A 401 -5.55 8.91 20.82
C LEU A 401 -5.36 7.94 21.99
N GLY A 402 -6.03 6.79 21.95
CA GLY A 402 -5.89 5.77 22.99
C GLY A 402 -4.47 5.22 23.08
N ASP A 403 -4.05 4.78 24.28
CA ASP A 403 -2.69 4.30 24.52
C ASP A 403 -2.33 3.09 23.63
N ARG A 404 -3.30 2.22 23.34
CA ARG A 404 -3.13 1.08 22.42
C ARG A 404 -2.76 1.53 21.01
N TYR A 405 -3.35 2.63 20.53
CA TYR A 405 -3.04 3.19 19.22
C TYR A 405 -1.59 3.70 19.14
N LEU A 406 -1.12 4.33 20.21
CA LEU A 406 0.24 4.88 20.32
C LEU A 406 1.30 3.79 20.54
N ALA A 407 1.00 2.78 21.38
CA ALA A 407 1.91 1.68 21.66
C ALA A 407 2.16 0.78 20.44
N SER A 408 1.12 0.56 19.63
CA SER A 408 1.19 -0.30 18.43
C SER A 408 1.88 0.34 17.21
N ARG A 409 2.40 1.57 17.34
CA ARG A 409 3.01 2.32 16.23
C ARG A 409 4.35 2.92 16.67
N PRO A 410 5.41 2.77 15.86
CA PRO A 410 6.67 3.43 16.13
C PRO A 410 6.49 4.95 16.19
N ILE A 411 7.17 5.61 17.14
CA ILE A 411 7.19 7.08 17.27
C ILE A 411 7.68 7.72 15.95
N SER A 412 8.60 7.06 15.25
CA SER A 412 9.11 7.48 13.94
C SER A 412 8.01 7.54 12.87
N ASP A 413 7.04 6.60 12.87
CA ASP A 413 5.88 6.63 11.96
C ASP A 413 4.98 7.82 12.27
N MET A 414 4.69 8.08 13.56
CA MET A 414 3.86 9.21 13.98
C MET A 414 4.50 10.56 13.62
N ALA A 415 5.81 10.68 13.84
CA ALA A 415 6.60 11.83 13.45
C ALA A 415 6.63 12.01 11.92
N GLU A 416 6.81 10.93 11.16
CA GLU A 416 6.77 10.96 9.69
C GLU A 416 5.39 11.42 9.18
N ARG A 417 4.29 10.91 9.76
CA ARG A 417 2.91 11.31 9.40
C ARG A 417 2.71 12.82 9.60
N CYS A 418 3.11 13.34 10.77
CA CYS A 418 3.04 14.78 11.06
C CYS A 418 3.90 15.59 10.07
N HIS A 419 5.14 15.16 9.84
CA HIS A 419 6.06 15.83 8.93
C HIS A 419 5.54 15.84 7.49
N ARG A 420 5.11 14.69 6.97
CA ARG A 420 4.63 14.51 5.59
C ARG A 420 3.28 15.14 5.31
N GLY A 421 2.55 15.57 6.34
CA GLY A 421 1.37 16.41 6.17
C GLY A 421 1.62 17.67 5.33
N HIS A 422 2.87 18.15 5.26
CA HIS A 422 3.22 19.27 4.38
C HIS A 422 2.97 18.98 2.89
N VAL A 423 3.00 17.72 2.45
CA VAL A 423 2.77 17.35 1.04
C VAL A 423 1.36 17.76 0.60
N LEU A 424 0.38 17.69 1.50
CA LEU A 424 -1.01 18.07 1.22
C LEU A 424 -1.20 19.56 0.91
N ARG A 425 -0.20 20.41 1.22
CA ARG A 425 -0.22 21.83 0.81
C ARG A 425 -0.18 22.02 -0.71
N HIS A 426 0.29 21.01 -1.45
CA HIS A 426 0.39 21.01 -2.91
C HIS A 426 -0.93 20.62 -3.58
N LEU A 427 -1.92 20.13 -2.83
CA LEU A 427 -3.20 19.70 -3.39
C LEU A 427 -3.93 20.81 -4.18
N PRO A 428 -4.03 22.07 -3.70
CA PRO A 428 -4.66 23.14 -4.48
C PRO A 428 -3.88 23.49 -5.74
N ASP A 429 -2.56 23.33 -5.75
CA ASP A 429 -1.72 23.58 -6.92
C ASP A 429 -1.97 22.53 -8.02
N VAL A 430 -2.01 21.25 -7.64
CA VAL A 430 -2.39 20.15 -8.54
C VAL A 430 -3.81 20.36 -9.09
N ALA A 431 -4.78 20.70 -8.23
CA ALA A 431 -6.14 21.00 -8.66
C ALA A 431 -6.19 22.19 -9.63
N ALA A 432 -5.43 23.25 -9.37
CA ALA A 432 -5.35 24.42 -10.23
C ALA A 432 -4.75 24.09 -11.60
N ARG A 433 -3.67 23.29 -11.65
CA ARG A 433 -3.06 22.82 -12.91
C ARG A 433 -4.01 21.95 -13.72
N LEU A 434 -4.77 21.06 -13.08
CA LEU A 434 -5.77 20.22 -13.77
C LEU A 434 -6.92 21.06 -14.35
N VAL A 435 -7.46 22.00 -13.58
CA VAL A 435 -8.52 22.90 -14.05
C VAL A 435 -8.00 23.75 -15.21
N ARG A 436 -6.87 24.44 -15.02
CA ARG A 436 -6.26 25.30 -16.04
C ARG A 436 -5.94 24.51 -17.31
N GLY A 437 -5.17 23.44 -17.21
CA GLY A 437 -4.76 22.63 -18.36
C GLY A 437 -5.94 21.99 -19.10
N GLY A 438 -6.97 21.56 -18.37
CA GLY A 438 -8.20 21.05 -18.98
C GLY A 438 -8.94 22.11 -19.81
N PHE A 439 -9.10 23.32 -19.29
CA PHE A 439 -9.72 24.43 -20.03
C PHE A 439 -8.82 24.98 -21.14
N GLU A 440 -7.50 25.04 -20.96
CA GLU A 440 -6.55 25.40 -22.02
C GLU A 440 -6.62 24.42 -23.19
N LEU A 441 -6.76 23.12 -22.92
CA LEU A 441 -6.93 22.11 -23.95
C LEU A 441 -8.25 22.32 -24.72
N ILE A 442 -9.34 22.56 -24.00
CA ILE A 442 -10.66 22.81 -24.58
C ILE A 442 -10.64 24.08 -25.44
N PHE A 443 -10.13 25.19 -24.91
CA PHE A 443 -10.10 26.47 -25.62
C PHE A 443 -9.16 26.43 -26.83
N THR A 444 -7.99 25.80 -26.71
CA THR A 444 -7.07 25.63 -27.84
C THR A 444 -7.71 24.77 -28.94
N ALA A 445 -8.37 23.66 -28.58
CA ALA A 445 -9.07 22.83 -29.55
C ALA A 445 -10.24 23.58 -30.22
N LEU A 446 -11.03 24.34 -29.47
CA LEU A 446 -12.11 25.16 -30.01
C LEU A 446 -11.57 26.27 -30.92
N ALA A 447 -10.45 26.90 -30.57
CA ALA A 447 -9.80 27.92 -31.38
C ALA A 447 -9.27 27.35 -32.70
N LEU A 448 -8.68 26.14 -32.67
CA LEU A 448 -8.28 25.40 -33.87
C LEU A 448 -9.48 25.02 -34.74
N ILE A 449 -10.59 24.55 -34.15
CA ILE A 449 -11.83 24.22 -34.88
C ILE A 449 -12.46 25.47 -35.49
N TRP A 450 -12.41 26.60 -34.79
CA TRP A 450 -12.87 27.88 -35.31
C TRP A 450 -12.05 28.34 -36.51
N LEU A 451 -10.73 28.11 -36.48
CA LEU A 451 -9.81 28.47 -37.55
C LEU A 451 -9.93 27.53 -38.78
N ASP A 452 -10.06 26.22 -38.56
CA ASP A 452 -10.24 25.21 -39.62
C ASP A 452 -11.38 24.22 -39.27
N PRO A 453 -12.64 24.57 -39.57
CA PRO A 453 -13.77 23.69 -39.33
C PRO A 453 -13.66 22.35 -40.08
N GLY A 454 -12.99 22.32 -41.24
CA GLY A 454 -12.76 21.11 -42.02
C GLY A 454 -11.74 20.16 -41.38
N GLY A 455 -10.91 20.65 -40.47
CA GLY A 455 -9.93 19.90 -39.69
C GLY A 455 -10.48 19.33 -38.38
N ALA A 456 -11.72 19.64 -38.00
CA ALA A 456 -12.27 19.32 -36.68
C ALA A 456 -12.11 17.85 -36.22
N PRO A 457 -12.33 16.81 -37.06
CA PRO A 457 -12.13 15.42 -36.64
C PRO A 457 -10.68 15.13 -36.25
N TRP A 458 -9.71 15.70 -36.97
CA TRP A 458 -8.28 15.52 -36.72
C TRP A 458 -7.82 16.30 -35.49
N ILE A 459 -8.40 17.48 -35.25
CA ILE A 459 -8.11 18.29 -34.06
C ILE A 459 -8.61 17.58 -32.79
N VAL A 460 -9.85 17.07 -32.81
CA VAL A 460 -10.41 16.30 -31.67
C VAL A 460 -9.60 15.04 -31.43
N LEU A 461 -9.23 14.31 -32.50
CA LEU A 461 -8.36 13.13 -32.39
C LEU A 461 -7.00 13.51 -31.79
N THR A 462 -6.40 14.62 -32.21
CA THR A 462 -5.12 15.10 -31.70
C THR A 462 -5.20 15.44 -30.22
N ALA A 463 -6.20 16.23 -29.81
CA ALA A 463 -6.42 16.59 -28.42
C ALA A 463 -6.65 15.34 -27.54
N ALA A 464 -7.40 14.35 -28.04
CA ALA A 464 -7.62 13.09 -27.36
C ALA A 464 -6.34 12.25 -27.24
N LEU A 465 -5.55 12.10 -28.31
CA LEU A 465 -4.33 11.30 -28.31
C LEU A 465 -3.23 11.90 -27.43
N VAL A 466 -3.08 13.23 -27.49
CA VAL A 466 -2.12 13.98 -26.69
C VAL A 466 -2.41 13.87 -25.19
N LEU A 467 -3.68 13.74 -24.79
CA LEU A 467 -4.04 13.48 -23.41
C LEU A 467 -3.95 11.98 -23.06
N ALA A 468 -4.38 11.10 -23.97
CA ALA A 468 -4.49 9.67 -23.72
C ALA A 468 -3.12 8.99 -23.57
N LEU A 469 -2.13 9.34 -24.40
CA LEU A 469 -0.81 8.70 -24.38
C LEU A 469 -0.09 8.88 -23.03
N PRO A 470 0.14 10.11 -22.51
CA PRO A 470 0.85 10.29 -21.26
C PRO A 470 0.07 9.73 -20.05
N LEU A 471 -1.27 9.78 -20.08
CA LEU A 471 -2.11 9.11 -19.07
C LEU A 471 -2.01 7.58 -19.13
N ALA A 472 -1.92 6.99 -20.32
CA ALA A 472 -1.75 5.54 -20.48
C ALA A 472 -0.37 5.06 -19.98
N LEU A 473 0.65 5.92 -20.02
CA LEU A 473 2.00 5.63 -19.49
C LEU A 473 2.11 5.84 -17.97
N GLN A 474 1.13 6.49 -17.35
CA GLN A 474 1.11 6.80 -15.91
C GLN A 474 1.29 5.59 -14.98
N PRO A 475 0.67 4.40 -15.22
CA PRO A 475 0.84 3.23 -14.36
C PRO A 475 2.30 2.76 -14.28
N LEU A 476 3.01 2.79 -15.42
CA LEU A 476 4.42 2.42 -15.49
C LEU A 476 5.30 3.38 -14.70
N MET A 477 5.03 4.69 -14.81
CA MET A 477 5.76 5.71 -14.03
C MET A 477 5.49 5.54 -12.54
N THR A 478 4.24 5.28 -12.16
CA THR A 478 3.82 5.16 -10.76
C THR A 478 4.52 3.98 -10.09
N GLU A 479 4.63 2.84 -10.78
CA GLU A 479 5.36 1.67 -10.30
C GLU A 479 6.84 1.99 -10.00
N ARG A 480 7.51 2.71 -10.89
CA ARG A 480 8.94 3.05 -10.73
C ARG A 480 9.17 4.08 -9.64
N ASP A 481 8.30 5.07 -9.54
CA ASP A 481 8.33 6.09 -8.49
C ASP A 481 8.07 5.49 -7.10
N LEU A 482 7.27 4.44 -7.01
CA LEU A 482 7.11 3.69 -5.77
C LEU A 482 8.38 2.93 -5.35
N LYS A 483 9.11 2.32 -6.29
CA LYS A 483 10.42 1.71 -5.99
C LYS A 483 11.39 2.76 -5.44
N VAL A 484 11.42 3.95 -6.03
CA VAL A 484 12.23 5.08 -5.54
C VAL A 484 11.85 5.44 -4.11
N ARG A 485 10.56 5.60 -3.82
CA ARG A 485 10.07 5.92 -2.48
C ARG A 485 10.35 4.81 -1.46
N SER A 486 10.19 3.56 -1.84
CA SER A 486 10.42 2.40 -0.96
C SER A 486 11.88 2.32 -0.54
N HIS A 487 12.82 2.41 -1.49
CA HIS A 487 14.25 2.42 -1.17
C HIS A 487 14.66 3.70 -0.43
N GLY A 488 14.05 4.85 -0.74
CA GLY A 488 14.27 6.10 -0.01
C GLY A 488 13.81 6.03 1.45
N GLY A 489 12.67 5.38 1.71
CA GLY A 489 12.19 5.13 3.08
C GLY A 489 13.08 4.14 3.83
N ALA A 490 13.60 3.11 3.16
CA ALA A 490 14.57 2.17 3.75
C ALA A 490 15.86 2.88 4.17
N LEU A 491 16.39 3.77 3.32
CA LEU A 491 17.53 4.63 3.67
C LEU A 491 17.23 5.54 4.87
N GLY A 492 16.05 6.17 4.90
CA GLY A 492 15.63 7.03 6.01
C GLY A 492 15.59 6.29 7.34
N ARG A 493 15.01 5.08 7.38
CA ARG A 493 15.02 4.22 8.57
C ARG A 493 16.43 3.80 8.96
N PHE A 494 17.23 3.32 8.01
CA PHE A 494 18.61 2.94 8.23
C PHE A 494 19.43 4.06 8.90
N TYR A 495 19.26 5.31 8.46
CA TYR A 495 19.93 6.45 9.09
C TYR A 495 19.49 6.67 10.53
N LEU A 496 18.20 6.53 10.84
CA LEU A 496 17.71 6.67 12.21
C LEU A 496 18.27 5.56 13.10
N ASP A 497 18.22 4.32 12.65
CA ASP A 497 18.70 3.16 13.40
C ASP A 497 20.22 3.25 13.64
N ALA A 498 20.98 3.70 12.63
CA ALA A 498 22.41 3.95 12.75
C ALA A 498 22.73 5.06 13.77
N LEU A 499 21.89 6.10 13.86
CA LEU A 499 22.06 7.19 14.83
C LEU A 499 21.71 6.74 16.25
N LEU A 500 20.64 5.97 16.42
CA LEU A 500 20.25 5.39 17.71
C LEU A 500 21.31 4.37 18.21
N GLY A 501 21.86 3.58 17.29
CA GLY A 501 22.89 2.57 17.57
C GLY A 501 24.33 3.09 17.54
N LEU A 502 24.55 4.41 17.44
CA LEU A 502 25.86 4.99 17.15
C LEU A 502 26.94 4.58 18.17
N THR A 503 26.57 4.51 19.45
CA THR A 503 27.49 4.07 20.51
C THR A 503 27.95 2.64 20.28
N ALA A 504 27.02 1.71 20.03
CA ALA A 504 27.34 0.31 19.76
C ALA A 504 28.21 0.15 18.51
N ILE A 505 27.88 0.89 17.43
CA ILE A 505 28.65 0.87 16.19
C ILE A 505 30.10 1.29 16.44
N ARG A 506 30.31 2.37 17.20
CA ARG A 506 31.65 2.87 17.55
C ARG A 506 32.41 1.95 18.49
N THR A 507 31.75 1.40 19.52
CA THR A 507 32.42 0.50 20.50
C THR A 507 32.87 -0.80 19.85
N HIS A 508 32.16 -1.27 18.82
CA HIS A 508 32.49 -2.49 18.09
C HIS A 508 33.28 -2.24 16.79
N ALA A 509 33.68 -1.00 16.50
CA ALA A 509 34.37 -0.61 15.26
C ALA A 509 33.68 -1.15 13.99
N ALA A 510 32.35 -1.11 13.98
CA ALA A 510 31.50 -1.69 12.95
C ALA A 510 31.23 -0.73 11.77
N GLU A 511 31.93 0.40 11.67
CA GLU A 511 31.66 1.45 10.68
C GLU A 511 31.76 0.93 9.24
N ARG A 512 32.71 0.03 8.98
CA ARG A 512 32.86 -0.59 7.64
C ARG A 512 31.66 -1.46 7.26
N SER A 513 31.08 -2.18 8.23
CA SER A 513 29.91 -3.00 8.00
C SER A 513 28.70 -2.11 7.68
N LEU A 514 28.51 -1.06 8.49
CA LEU A 514 27.47 -0.06 8.28
C LEU A 514 27.58 0.62 6.90
N LEU A 515 28.78 1.05 6.50
CA LEU A 515 28.99 1.70 5.21
C LEU A 515 28.68 0.77 4.03
N ARG A 516 29.01 -0.51 4.11
CA ARG A 516 28.69 -1.49 3.05
C ARG A 516 27.19 -1.70 2.90
N GLU A 517 26.47 -1.81 4.02
CA GLU A 517 25.02 -1.93 4.01
C GLU A 517 24.35 -0.67 3.46
N HIS A 518 24.83 0.51 3.89
CA HIS A 518 24.37 1.79 3.36
C HIS A 518 24.60 1.89 1.84
N GLU A 519 25.79 1.52 1.36
CA GLU A 519 26.14 1.53 -0.06
C GLU A 519 25.20 0.62 -0.86
N ALA A 520 24.90 -0.57 -0.36
CA ALA A 520 23.96 -1.48 -1.03
C ALA A 520 22.56 -0.86 -1.18
N LEU A 521 22.03 -0.25 -0.11
CA LEU A 521 20.74 0.45 -0.14
C LEU A 521 20.76 1.66 -1.09
N LEU A 522 21.85 2.43 -1.10
CA LEU A 522 22.03 3.60 -1.94
C LEU A 522 22.09 3.22 -3.43
N VAL A 523 22.77 2.13 -3.76
CA VAL A 523 22.85 1.59 -5.13
C VAL A 523 21.47 1.18 -5.63
N GLU A 524 20.67 0.49 -4.83
CA GLU A 524 19.29 0.12 -5.18
C GLU A 524 18.40 1.35 -5.38
N TRP A 525 18.46 2.32 -4.47
CA TRP A 525 17.75 3.58 -4.61
C TRP A 525 18.14 4.33 -5.90
N SER A 526 19.45 4.42 -6.20
CA SER A 526 19.97 5.05 -7.42
C SER A 526 19.54 4.31 -8.70
N ARG A 527 19.52 2.97 -8.68
CA ARG A 527 19.01 2.14 -9.79
C ARG A 527 17.52 2.41 -10.01
N ALA A 528 16.73 2.47 -8.94
CA ALA A 528 15.30 2.79 -9.01
C ALA A 528 15.07 4.19 -9.59
N GLN A 529 15.84 5.20 -9.16
CA GLN A 529 15.74 6.57 -9.67
C GLN A 529 16.07 6.65 -11.16
N ARG A 530 17.20 6.06 -11.59
CA ARG A 530 17.57 6.00 -13.01
C ARG A 530 16.51 5.28 -13.84
N SER A 531 15.91 4.23 -13.28
CA SER A 531 14.84 3.47 -13.92
C SER A 531 13.57 4.31 -14.14
N LEU A 532 13.16 5.10 -13.13
CA LEU A 532 12.05 6.06 -13.24
C LEU A 532 12.38 7.16 -14.28
N PHE A 533 13.54 7.79 -14.15
CA PHE A 533 13.95 8.87 -15.04
C PHE A 533 13.99 8.44 -16.50
N ARG A 534 14.51 7.24 -16.78
CA ARG A 534 14.50 6.68 -18.13
C ARG A 534 13.09 6.51 -18.69
N VAL A 535 12.14 5.99 -17.89
CA VAL A 535 10.75 5.84 -18.33
C VAL A 535 10.11 7.22 -18.57
N GLN A 536 10.38 8.19 -17.71
CA GLN A 536 9.90 9.56 -17.85
C GLN A 536 10.42 10.23 -19.14
N VAL A 537 11.72 10.13 -19.42
CA VAL A 537 12.34 10.67 -20.64
C VAL A 537 11.75 10.01 -21.89
N VAL A 538 11.57 8.68 -21.88
CA VAL A 538 10.93 7.96 -22.99
C VAL A 538 9.47 8.40 -23.17
N ALA A 539 8.70 8.55 -22.08
CA ALA A 539 7.31 8.99 -22.14
C ALA A 539 7.16 10.41 -22.70
N VAL A 540 7.98 11.35 -22.23
CA VAL A 540 8.02 12.72 -22.73
C VAL A 540 8.48 12.74 -24.19
N GLY A 541 9.51 11.97 -24.55
CA GLY A 541 10.00 11.86 -25.92
C GLY A 541 8.95 11.31 -26.90
N LEU A 542 8.22 10.27 -26.51
CA LEU A 542 7.11 9.71 -27.29
C LEU A 542 5.96 10.70 -27.46
N SER A 543 5.59 11.40 -26.38
CA SER A 543 4.52 12.41 -26.40
C SER A 543 4.89 13.61 -27.27
N ALA A 544 6.13 14.09 -27.18
CA ALA A 544 6.67 15.15 -28.04
C ALA A 544 6.73 14.71 -29.51
N ALA A 545 7.22 13.51 -29.82
CA ALA A 545 7.28 12.99 -31.18
C ALA A 545 5.89 12.85 -31.81
N LEU A 546 4.95 12.24 -31.08
CA LEU A 546 3.56 12.13 -31.53
C LEU A 546 2.94 13.53 -31.73
N GLY A 547 3.16 14.43 -30.78
CA GLY A 547 2.71 15.81 -30.84
C GLY A 547 3.20 16.57 -32.07
N MET A 548 4.50 16.46 -32.38
CA MET A 548 5.08 17.09 -33.57
C MET A 548 4.50 16.51 -34.87
N ILE A 549 4.30 15.19 -34.94
CA ILE A 549 3.71 14.53 -36.12
C ILE A 549 2.27 15.03 -36.33
N LEU A 550 1.46 15.05 -35.27
CA LEU A 550 0.07 15.51 -35.35
C LEU A 550 -0.01 17.01 -35.71
N ALA A 551 0.85 17.85 -35.13
CA ALA A 551 0.93 19.25 -35.47
C ALA A 551 1.31 19.47 -36.94
N ALA A 552 2.27 18.70 -37.47
CA ALA A 552 2.66 18.76 -38.88
C ALA A 552 1.52 18.34 -39.82
N VAL A 553 0.74 17.32 -39.46
CA VAL A 553 -0.45 16.88 -40.23
C VAL A 553 -1.53 17.96 -40.23
N LEU A 554 -1.86 18.53 -39.06
CA LEU A 554 -2.82 19.62 -38.97
C LEU A 554 -2.38 20.83 -39.79
N TRP A 555 -1.09 21.19 -39.72
CA TRP A 555 -0.54 22.30 -40.48
C TRP A 555 -0.57 22.06 -41.99
N GLY A 556 -0.13 20.89 -42.47
CA GLY A 556 -0.13 20.57 -43.90
C GLY A 556 -1.55 20.51 -44.50
N THR A 557 -2.51 19.96 -43.75
CA THR A 557 -3.92 19.95 -44.17
C THR A 557 -4.55 21.34 -44.15
N TYR A 558 -4.14 22.21 -43.24
CA TYR A 558 -4.59 23.61 -43.23
C TYR A 558 -4.07 24.40 -44.42
N VAL A 559 -2.75 24.40 -44.65
CA VAL A 559 -2.11 25.21 -45.70
C VAL A 559 -2.62 24.85 -47.10
N THR A 560 -3.00 23.59 -47.31
CA THR A 560 -3.59 23.14 -48.58
C THR A 560 -5.02 23.64 -48.79
N ARG A 561 -5.78 23.92 -47.72
CA ARG A 561 -7.13 24.49 -47.77
C ARG A 561 -7.14 26.03 -47.73
N HIS A 562 -6.20 26.60 -46.99
CA HIS A 562 -6.11 28.03 -46.68
C HIS A 562 -4.67 28.51 -46.89
N PRO A 563 -4.35 29.12 -48.05
CA PRO A 563 -2.99 29.58 -48.36
C PRO A 563 -2.58 30.88 -47.64
N GLU A 564 -3.16 31.18 -46.46
CA GLU A 564 -2.84 32.38 -45.67
C GLU A 564 -1.68 32.13 -44.68
N PRO A 565 -0.57 32.90 -44.75
CA PRO A 565 0.60 32.64 -43.93
C PRO A 565 0.36 32.93 -42.43
N ALA A 566 -0.37 34.00 -42.12
CA ALA A 566 -0.68 34.38 -40.73
C ALA A 566 -1.55 33.33 -40.01
N GLY A 567 -2.56 32.79 -40.70
CA GLY A 567 -3.37 31.69 -40.17
C GLY A 567 -2.59 30.40 -40.02
N ALA A 568 -1.70 30.08 -40.96
CA ALA A 568 -0.86 28.88 -40.90
C ALA A 568 0.12 28.92 -39.71
N LEU A 569 0.72 30.08 -39.43
CA LEU A 569 1.58 30.28 -38.26
C LEU A 569 0.80 30.19 -36.94
N LEU A 570 -0.40 30.78 -36.88
CA LEU A 570 -1.27 30.70 -35.70
C LEU A 570 -1.70 29.25 -35.42
N LEU A 571 -2.10 28.51 -36.45
CA LEU A 571 -2.45 27.11 -36.32
C LEU A 571 -1.26 26.28 -35.85
N LEU A 572 -0.06 26.51 -36.40
CA LEU A 572 1.15 25.81 -35.98
C LEU A 572 1.45 26.06 -34.49
N TYR A 573 1.35 27.32 -34.05
CA TYR A 573 1.54 27.70 -32.65
C TYR A 573 0.59 26.93 -31.71
N TRP A 574 -0.72 26.96 -31.99
CA TRP A 574 -1.70 26.24 -31.18
C TRP A 574 -1.55 24.72 -31.27
N ALA A 575 -1.26 24.17 -32.45
CA ALA A 575 -1.04 22.75 -32.62
C ALA A 575 0.17 22.24 -31.83
N LEU A 576 1.26 23.02 -31.77
CA LEU A 576 2.43 22.71 -30.95
C LEU A 576 2.20 22.91 -29.44
N SER A 577 1.22 23.72 -29.05
CA SER A 577 0.85 23.90 -27.64
C SER A 577 0.05 22.71 -27.07
N LEU A 578 -0.71 22.00 -27.91
CA LEU A 578 -1.52 20.85 -27.47
C LEU A 578 -0.69 19.79 -26.71
N PRO A 579 0.46 19.28 -27.24
CA PRO A 579 1.33 18.33 -26.53
C PRO A 579 1.77 18.82 -25.16
N ALA A 580 2.19 20.09 -25.07
CA ALA A 580 2.64 20.68 -23.81
C ALA A 580 1.51 20.77 -22.78
N ILE A 581 0.28 21.04 -23.20
CA ILE A 581 -0.89 21.03 -22.31
C ILE A 581 -1.20 19.60 -21.84
N GLY A 582 -1.15 18.62 -22.74
CA GLY A 582 -1.33 17.20 -22.40
C GLY A 582 -0.33 16.70 -21.36
N ASP A 583 0.95 17.02 -21.54
CA ASP A 583 2.02 16.69 -20.60
C ASP A 583 1.83 17.37 -19.23
N GLN A 584 1.38 18.63 -19.20
CA GLN A 584 1.10 19.34 -17.94
C GLN A 584 -0.05 18.68 -17.15
N VAL A 585 -1.14 18.32 -17.83
CA VAL A 585 -2.28 17.63 -17.21
C VAL A 585 -1.86 16.26 -16.70
N ALA A 586 -1.10 15.50 -17.49
CA ALA A 586 -0.60 14.19 -17.10
C ALA A 586 0.38 14.26 -15.92
N ALA A 587 1.27 15.26 -15.88
CA ALA A 587 2.18 15.50 -14.77
C ALA A 587 1.41 15.84 -13.48
N ALA A 588 0.37 16.66 -13.55
CA ALA A 588 -0.50 16.94 -12.41
C ALA A 588 -1.26 15.68 -11.95
N ALA A 589 -1.75 14.87 -12.89
CA ALA A 589 -2.42 13.60 -12.60
C ALA A 589 -1.48 12.60 -11.91
N PHE A 590 -0.19 12.60 -12.26
CA PHE A 590 0.85 11.76 -11.67
C PHE A 590 1.08 12.02 -10.17
N GLU A 591 0.82 13.24 -9.69
CA GLU A 591 0.96 13.59 -8.26
C GLU A 591 -0.23 13.13 -7.40
N ILE A 592 -1.39 12.87 -8.01
CA ILE A 592 -2.63 12.52 -7.29
C ILE A 592 -2.48 11.29 -6.40
N PRO A 593 -1.89 10.15 -6.85
CA PRO A 593 -1.73 8.97 -6.00
C PRO A 593 -0.93 9.25 -4.73
N ALA A 594 0.15 10.02 -4.83
CA ALA A 594 0.99 10.38 -3.68
C ALA A 594 0.24 11.29 -2.69
N LEU A 595 -0.52 12.26 -3.20
CA LEU A 595 -1.38 13.11 -2.37
C LEU A 595 -2.50 12.32 -1.68
N ARG A 596 -3.14 11.38 -2.40
CA ARG A 596 -4.17 10.49 -1.86
C ARG A 596 -3.60 9.62 -0.72
N ALA A 597 -2.43 9.03 -0.92
CA ALA A 597 -1.77 8.23 0.11
C ALA A 597 -1.42 9.06 1.34
N ALA A 598 -0.83 10.25 1.16
CA ALA A 598 -0.54 11.16 2.26
C ALA A 598 -1.82 11.60 3.02
N ALA A 599 -2.91 11.85 2.29
CA ALA A 599 -4.19 12.21 2.88
C ALA A 599 -4.77 11.09 3.73
N LEU A 600 -4.82 9.86 3.19
CA LEU A 600 -5.30 8.68 3.93
C LEU A 600 -4.51 8.48 5.23
N ARG A 601 -3.19 8.55 5.16
CA ARG A 601 -2.29 8.38 6.32
C ARG A 601 -2.47 9.42 7.42
N LEU A 602 -2.71 10.67 7.03
CA LEU A 602 -2.84 11.77 7.99
C LEU A 602 -4.26 11.89 8.55
N LEU A 603 -5.27 11.58 7.74
CA LEU A 603 -6.67 11.68 8.15
C LEU A 603 -7.10 10.52 9.05
N GLU A 604 -6.50 9.33 8.95
CA GLU A 604 -6.84 8.18 9.81
C GLU A 604 -6.88 8.53 11.31
N PRO A 605 -5.81 9.03 11.96
CA PRO A 605 -5.85 9.36 13.39
C PRO A 605 -6.85 10.47 13.73
N LEU A 606 -7.12 11.39 12.79
CA LEU A 606 -8.08 12.49 12.97
C LEU A 606 -9.53 12.03 13.03
N HIS A 607 -9.83 10.79 12.61
CA HIS A 607 -11.19 10.26 12.53
C HIS A 607 -11.44 9.08 13.46
N LEU A 608 -10.41 8.61 14.17
CA LEU A 608 -10.65 7.73 15.30
C LEU A 608 -11.49 8.51 16.31
N ALA A 609 -12.60 7.90 16.72
CA ALA A 609 -13.31 8.38 17.90
C ALA A 609 -12.27 8.50 19.02
N ALA A 610 -12.25 9.63 19.72
CA ALA A 610 -11.39 9.75 20.88
C ALA A 610 -11.82 8.64 21.85
N ASP A 611 -10.98 7.61 22.04
CA ASP A 611 -11.17 6.62 23.11
C ASP A 611 -11.03 7.29 24.49
N ALA A 612 -10.57 8.56 24.52
CA ALA A 612 -10.72 9.42 25.66
C ALA A 612 -12.10 10.12 25.60
N ALA A 613 -12.95 9.84 26.61
CA ALA A 613 -13.91 10.82 27.11
C ALA A 613 -13.24 12.19 27.25
N ASP A 614 -14.04 13.26 27.24
CA ASP A 614 -13.60 14.67 27.22
C ASP A 614 -12.24 14.93 27.87
N PRO A 615 -11.38 15.83 27.29
CA PRO A 615 -10.02 16.09 27.77
C PRO A 615 -9.94 16.05 29.29
N VAL A 616 -8.91 15.41 29.86
CA VAL A 616 -8.72 15.14 31.30
C VAL A 616 -9.16 16.29 32.24
N ASP A 617 -9.07 17.54 31.77
CA ASP A 617 -9.60 18.75 32.42
C ASP A 617 -11.12 18.75 32.73
N HIS A 618 -11.94 17.97 32.02
CA HIS A 618 -13.39 17.88 32.20
C HIS A 618 -13.85 16.64 32.97
N ALA A 619 -12.95 15.66 33.22
CA ALA A 619 -13.28 14.50 34.03
C ALA A 619 -13.50 14.92 35.49
N ALA A 620 -14.60 14.44 36.08
CA ALA A 620 -14.86 14.63 37.50
C ALA A 620 -13.64 14.12 38.30
N PRO A 621 -13.16 14.85 39.32
CA PRO A 621 -12.06 14.39 40.16
C PRO A 621 -12.37 13.01 40.75
N TRP A 622 -11.34 12.16 40.92
CA TRP A 622 -11.52 10.93 41.67
C TRP A 622 -12.03 11.28 43.09
N PRO A 623 -13.15 10.68 43.54
CA PRO A 623 -13.72 11.03 44.83
C PRO A 623 -12.84 10.48 45.97
N GLY A 624 -12.28 11.38 46.77
CA GLY A 624 -11.43 11.06 47.92
C GLY A 624 -10.05 11.71 47.84
N SER A 625 -9.43 11.93 48.99
CA SER A 625 -8.11 12.58 49.12
C SER A 625 -7.05 11.66 49.73
N GLY A 626 -7.31 10.35 49.78
CA GLY A 626 -6.44 9.33 50.39
C GLY A 626 -5.94 8.29 49.38
N GLY A 627 -5.24 7.26 49.87
CA GLY A 627 -4.88 6.10 49.05
C GLY A 627 -6.13 5.38 48.51
N VAL A 628 -5.98 4.69 47.39
CA VAL A 628 -7.05 3.92 46.73
C VAL A 628 -6.94 2.43 47.03
N ALA A 629 -8.07 1.74 47.12
CA ALA A 629 -8.11 0.27 47.17
C ALA A 629 -8.08 -0.29 45.74
N LEU A 630 -7.25 -1.30 45.47
CA LEU A 630 -7.20 -2.00 44.18
C LEU A 630 -7.58 -3.46 44.36
N THR A 631 -8.46 -3.97 43.50
CA THR A 631 -8.87 -5.38 43.53
C THR A 631 -8.85 -5.94 42.11
N PHE A 632 -8.11 -7.04 41.94
CA PHE A 632 -8.05 -7.87 40.75
C PHE A 632 -8.73 -9.19 41.08
N GLU A 633 -9.74 -9.58 40.30
CA GLU A 633 -10.46 -10.85 40.41
C GLU A 633 -10.30 -11.61 39.09
N GLN A 634 -9.49 -12.68 39.10
CA GLN A 634 -9.20 -13.54 37.95
C GLN A 634 -8.79 -12.78 36.68
N VAL A 635 -8.02 -11.69 36.85
CA VAL A 635 -7.70 -10.79 35.75
C VAL A 635 -6.69 -11.42 34.81
N SER A 636 -7.08 -11.56 33.54
CA SER A 636 -6.18 -11.98 32.46
C SER A 636 -5.94 -10.83 31.49
N ALA A 637 -4.76 -10.74 30.89
CA ALA A 637 -4.44 -9.75 29.87
C ALA A 637 -3.68 -10.40 28.71
N VAL A 638 -3.93 -9.90 27.50
CA VAL A 638 -3.35 -10.41 26.24
C VAL A 638 -2.74 -9.23 25.48
N ALA A 639 -1.54 -9.42 24.92
CA ALA A 639 -0.92 -8.48 23.99
C ALA A 639 -0.28 -9.23 22.83
N GLY A 640 -0.44 -8.72 21.61
CA GLY A 640 0.11 -9.33 20.39
C GLY A 640 -0.33 -10.78 20.17
N GLY A 641 -1.56 -11.15 20.57
CA GLY A 641 -2.07 -12.51 20.50
C GLY A 641 -1.61 -13.45 21.62
N HIS A 642 -0.73 -13.01 22.52
CA HIS A 642 -0.17 -13.85 23.59
C HIS A 642 -0.65 -13.41 24.98
N PRO A 643 -0.97 -14.36 25.89
CA PRO A 643 -1.33 -14.02 27.26
C PRO A 643 -0.11 -13.47 28.01
N ILE A 644 -0.23 -12.23 28.53
CA ILE A 644 0.81 -11.56 29.31
C ILE A 644 0.55 -11.61 30.83
N LEU A 645 -0.71 -11.83 31.21
CA LEU A 645 -1.16 -12.10 32.58
C LEU A 645 -2.30 -13.12 32.51
N GLN A 646 -2.33 -14.06 33.46
CA GLN A 646 -3.31 -15.14 33.50
C GLN A 646 -3.90 -15.22 34.90
N GLU A 647 -5.23 -15.10 34.99
CA GLU A 647 -6.03 -15.35 36.19
C GLU A 647 -5.46 -14.73 37.48
N LEU A 648 -5.09 -13.45 37.42
CA LEU A 648 -4.50 -12.73 38.55
C LEU A 648 -5.54 -12.33 39.59
N ASP A 649 -5.36 -12.81 40.82
CA ASP A 649 -6.05 -12.34 42.02
C ASP A 649 -5.10 -11.52 42.91
N LEU A 650 -5.47 -10.26 43.18
CA LEU A 650 -4.64 -9.33 43.97
C LEU A 650 -5.52 -8.28 44.64
N GLU A 651 -5.30 -8.03 45.92
CA GLU A 651 -5.94 -6.95 46.68
C GLU A 651 -4.85 -6.05 47.29
N ILE A 652 -4.97 -4.73 47.10
CA ILE A 652 -4.09 -3.71 47.68
C ILE A 652 -4.96 -2.74 48.46
N ALA A 653 -4.67 -2.61 49.76
CA ALA A 653 -5.43 -1.74 50.65
C ALA A 653 -5.07 -0.25 50.46
N PRO A 654 -5.99 0.68 50.76
CA PRO A 654 -5.70 2.11 50.74
C PRO A 654 -4.48 2.48 51.60
N GLY A 655 -3.49 3.14 51.00
CA GLY A 655 -2.28 3.62 51.69
C GLY A 655 -1.20 2.53 51.91
N GLU A 656 -1.42 1.33 51.39
CA GLU A 656 -0.43 0.26 51.42
C GLU A 656 0.73 0.55 50.45
N HIS A 657 1.95 0.16 50.85
CA HIS A 657 3.14 0.23 50.00
C HIS A 657 3.51 -1.18 49.55
N VAL A 658 3.22 -1.50 48.29
CA VAL A 658 3.41 -2.84 47.72
C VAL A 658 4.63 -2.87 46.81
N ALA A 659 5.47 -3.90 46.95
CA ALA A 659 6.60 -4.16 46.06
C ALA A 659 6.31 -5.39 45.18
N VAL A 660 6.30 -5.19 43.86
CA VAL A 660 6.13 -6.27 42.89
C VAL A 660 7.49 -6.77 42.40
N VAL A 661 7.83 -8.02 42.73
CA VAL A 661 9.12 -8.65 42.41
C VAL A 661 8.92 -9.91 41.58
N GLY A 662 9.90 -10.25 40.73
CA GLY A 662 9.85 -11.42 39.87
C GLY A 662 10.88 -11.38 38.74
N ALA A 663 11.09 -12.50 38.07
CA ALA A 663 12.03 -12.61 36.94
C ALA A 663 11.69 -11.63 35.79
N SER A 664 12.67 -11.30 34.95
CA SER A 664 12.40 -10.53 33.73
C SER A 664 11.37 -11.29 32.87
N GLY A 665 10.39 -10.57 32.32
CA GLY A 665 9.29 -11.19 31.57
C GLY A 665 8.13 -11.75 32.42
N ALA A 666 8.20 -11.75 33.75
CA ALA A 666 7.13 -12.26 34.63
C ALA A 666 5.84 -11.40 34.66
N GLY A 667 5.64 -10.46 33.73
CA GLY A 667 4.43 -9.64 33.66
C GLY A 667 4.38 -8.40 34.58
N LYS A 668 5.47 -8.04 35.27
CA LYS A 668 5.51 -6.87 36.18
C LYS A 668 5.11 -5.54 35.52
N SER A 669 5.70 -5.25 34.36
CA SER A 669 5.36 -4.05 33.58
C SER A 669 3.96 -4.15 32.99
N SER A 670 3.49 -5.36 32.67
CA SER A 670 2.13 -5.62 32.20
C SER A 670 1.07 -5.33 33.27
N LEU A 671 1.36 -5.68 34.53
CA LEU A 671 0.53 -5.35 35.69
C LEU A 671 0.41 -3.83 35.87
N LEU A 672 1.54 -3.12 35.80
CA LEU A 672 1.54 -1.65 35.79
C LEU A 672 0.77 -1.10 34.59
N GLY A 673 0.91 -1.71 33.41
CA GLY A 673 0.17 -1.34 32.22
C GLY A 673 -1.34 -1.48 32.34
N LEU A 674 -1.85 -2.47 33.09
CA LEU A 674 -3.29 -2.55 33.41
C LEU A 674 -3.74 -1.38 34.30
N LEU A 675 -2.98 -1.05 35.35
CA LEU A 675 -3.30 0.04 36.27
C LEU A 675 -3.25 1.42 35.60
N LEU A 676 -2.28 1.63 34.70
CA LEU A 676 -2.13 2.87 33.94
C LEU A 676 -3.06 2.93 32.71
N GLY A 677 -3.72 1.82 32.38
CA GLY A 677 -4.69 1.71 31.28
C GLY A 677 -4.09 1.48 29.88
N TRP A 678 -2.81 1.11 29.80
CA TRP A 678 -2.15 0.70 28.55
C TRP A 678 -2.66 -0.65 28.03
N HIS A 679 -3.11 -1.52 28.95
CA HIS A 679 -3.75 -2.79 28.65
C HIS A 679 -5.18 -2.82 29.20
N ARG A 680 -6.07 -3.56 28.53
CA ARG A 680 -7.40 -3.89 29.05
C ARG A 680 -7.41 -5.34 29.54
N PRO A 681 -8.18 -5.64 30.59
CA PRO A 681 -8.41 -7.02 30.99
C PRO A 681 -9.12 -7.77 29.85
N ALA A 682 -8.55 -8.90 29.43
CA ALA A 682 -9.15 -9.84 28.49
C ALA A 682 -10.20 -10.74 29.17
N GLY A 683 -10.09 -10.89 30.49
CA GLY A 683 -11.04 -11.59 31.35
C GLY A 683 -10.84 -11.17 32.81
N GLY A 684 -11.79 -11.52 33.67
CA GLY A 684 -11.80 -11.10 35.08
C GLY A 684 -12.30 -9.67 35.31
N ARG A 685 -12.12 -9.17 36.53
CA ARG A 685 -12.60 -7.86 36.97
C ARG A 685 -11.50 -7.06 37.67
N LEU A 686 -11.29 -5.83 37.24
CA LEU A 686 -10.39 -4.87 37.89
C LEU A 686 -11.22 -3.72 38.45
N THR A 687 -11.12 -3.50 39.76
CA THR A 687 -11.80 -2.39 40.44
C THR A 687 -10.87 -1.52 41.26
N VAL A 688 -11.20 -0.23 41.32
CA VAL A 688 -10.58 0.79 42.18
C VAL A 688 -11.65 1.37 43.09
N ASP A 689 -11.45 1.29 44.41
CA ASP A 689 -12.46 1.66 45.43
C ASP A 689 -13.83 0.99 45.18
N GLY A 690 -13.81 -0.27 44.76
CA GLY A 690 -15.01 -1.07 44.43
C GLY A 690 -15.70 -0.70 43.11
N ARG A 691 -15.17 0.28 42.36
CA ARG A 691 -15.70 0.71 41.06
C ARG A 691 -14.90 0.06 39.92
N PRO A 692 -15.54 -0.45 38.86
CA PRO A 692 -14.83 -0.93 37.67
C PRO A 692 -13.89 0.14 37.12
N LEU A 693 -12.68 -0.25 36.72
CA LEU A 693 -11.75 0.64 36.04
C LEU A 693 -12.15 0.77 34.55
N ASP A 694 -13.16 1.58 34.28
CA ASP A 694 -13.57 1.99 32.94
C ASP A 694 -12.82 3.27 32.47
N GLU A 695 -13.02 3.70 31.22
CA GLU A 695 -12.35 4.88 30.65
C GLU A 695 -12.56 6.17 31.48
N PRO A 696 -13.80 6.52 31.91
CA PRO A 696 -14.02 7.68 32.78
C PRO A 696 -13.31 7.55 34.15
N ALA A 697 -13.38 6.37 34.77
CA ALA A 697 -12.70 6.10 36.03
C ALA A 697 -11.19 6.26 35.90
N LEU A 698 -10.61 5.70 34.84
CA LEU A 698 -9.19 5.82 34.53
C LEU A 698 -8.76 7.28 34.29
N ALA A 699 -9.55 8.05 33.54
CA ALA A 699 -9.28 9.47 33.31
C ALA A 699 -9.25 10.29 34.61
N ALA A 700 -10.18 10.01 35.52
CA ALA A 700 -10.21 10.61 36.86
C ALA A 700 -9.02 10.17 37.72
N LEU A 701 -8.66 8.88 37.68
CA LEU A 701 -7.53 8.32 38.43
C LEU A 701 -6.18 8.91 37.97
N ARG A 702 -6.00 9.14 36.66
CA ARG A 702 -4.79 9.75 36.09
C ARG A 702 -4.47 11.13 36.66
N ARG A 703 -5.48 11.89 37.11
CA ARG A 703 -5.28 13.22 37.73
C ARG A 703 -4.66 13.16 39.13
N VAL A 704 -4.78 12.02 39.80
CA VAL A 704 -4.32 11.80 41.17
C VAL A 704 -3.23 10.72 41.23
N THR A 705 -2.75 10.25 40.08
CA THR A 705 -1.71 9.22 39.97
C THR A 705 -0.42 9.85 39.45
N ALA A 706 0.70 9.59 40.12
CA ALA A 706 2.02 9.91 39.62
C ALA A 706 2.70 8.63 39.13
N TRP A 707 3.17 8.65 37.88
CA TRP A 707 4.03 7.62 37.34
C TRP A 707 5.44 8.18 37.16
N VAL A 708 6.42 7.50 37.74
CA VAL A 708 7.84 7.80 37.54
C VAL A 708 8.39 6.77 36.54
N ASP A 709 8.54 7.20 35.29
CA ASP A 709 9.15 6.38 34.24
C ASP A 709 10.64 6.16 34.55
N PRO A 710 11.14 4.91 34.61
CA PRO A 710 12.57 4.64 34.71
C PRO A 710 13.43 5.33 33.65
N ALA A 711 12.88 5.63 32.47
CA ALA A 711 13.60 6.28 31.38
C ALA A 711 13.66 7.83 31.49
N VAL A 712 12.84 8.45 32.34
CA VAL A 712 12.68 9.90 32.56
C VAL A 712 12.88 10.76 31.29
N GLN A 713 11.79 11.15 30.63
CA GLN A 713 11.87 12.02 29.47
C GLN A 713 11.73 13.50 29.85
N LEU A 714 12.81 14.27 29.68
CA LEU A 714 12.80 15.72 29.89
C LEU A 714 12.49 16.44 28.57
N TRP A 715 11.55 17.39 28.63
CA TRP A 715 11.27 18.29 27.53
C TRP A 715 12.29 19.41 27.52
N ASN A 716 12.67 19.89 26.33
CA ASN A 716 13.64 20.96 26.18
C ASN A 716 13.01 22.33 26.47
N GLU A 717 12.66 22.56 27.74
CA GLU A 717 12.10 23.80 28.26
C GLU A 717 12.92 24.30 29.46
N SER A 718 12.76 25.56 29.82
CA SER A 718 13.33 26.10 31.05
C SER A 718 12.67 25.45 32.27
N LEU A 719 13.49 25.12 33.27
CA LEU A 719 13.03 24.65 34.58
C LEU A 719 12.17 25.66 35.32
#